data_AF-A0A4Q8LFQ5-F1
#
_entry.id   AF-A0A4Q8LFQ5-F1
#
_cell.length_a   1.000
_cell.length_b   1.000
_cell.length_c   1.000
_cell.angle_alpha   90.00
_cell.angle_beta   90.00
_cell.angle_gamma   90.00
#
_symmetry.space_group_name_H-M   'P 1'
#
loop_
_entity.id
_entity.type
_entity.pdbx_description
1 polymer ?
#
loop_
_entity_poly.entity_id
_entity_poly.type
_entity_poly.pdbx_seq_one_letter_code
_entity_poly.pdbx_strand_id
1 'polypeptide(L)'
;MAASFDGLRFSHWRTEHRPEGVVVLWLDRQDASVNAFSQDVLIELGDIVERLAIDPPKGVVVASAKASGFIAGADLKEFQEFDRRGTVNDAIRRGQMVFQKLSELPCPTVAAIHGFCMGGGTEISLACRYRVASNDASTRIGLPETKLGIFPGWGGSARLPRLIGAPAAMDLMLTGRTVSASAARGLGLVDKVVDKAVLIDTAVSLALKGTVRPFKQRATAWATNTWPARKLLAPQMAKQVARKARKDQYPAPYALINVWERSGGQGIGARLDAERRAVVKLAGTPTARNLIRIFFLTERLKGLGGKDGGGMPLPGIKHVHVVGAGVMGGDIAAWSAYKGFEVTLQDREQRFIDPAMTRAQALFEKKVKDPARRPAVAARLKADLAGAGVASADLVIEAIIENPEAKRALYETLEPNLKPDALLTTNTSSIPLVELREHIDKPAQFGGLHYFNPVAMMPLVEIVQHDSIAPETVQRLAAFCKALDKFPVPVAGTPGFLVNRVLFPYMLEAANAYAEGIPGPVIDKAAVKFGMPMGPIELIDTVGLDVAAGVGKELSPFLGLQVPAALATDEPDKRGKKDGQGLYKWENGRAVKPEVPKDYQAPADLEDRLILPLLNEAVACLHDGVVADADLLDAGVIFGTGFAPFRGGPIQHIRAAGADALLERLRALQARHGDRFAPRPGWDNPVLREPVA
;
A
#
# COMPACT_ATOMS: atom_id res chain seq x y z
N MET A 1 17.15 -24.75 -39.61
CA MET A 1 17.80 -23.44 -39.62
C MET A 1 17.37 -22.74 -38.33
N ALA A 2 18.07 -21.71 -37.85
CA ALA A 2 17.62 -20.97 -36.68
C ALA A 2 16.74 -19.82 -37.17
N ALA A 3 15.64 -19.51 -36.46
CA ALA A 3 14.74 -18.40 -36.80
C ALA A 3 15.53 -17.13 -37.14
N SER A 4 15.63 -16.78 -38.42
CA SER A 4 16.25 -15.52 -38.83
C SER A 4 15.24 -14.40 -38.56
N PHE A 5 15.62 -13.44 -37.71
CA PHE A 5 14.88 -12.19 -37.47
C PHE A 5 15.34 -11.06 -38.42
N ASP A 6 16.04 -11.41 -39.51
CA ASP A 6 16.60 -10.44 -40.44
C ASP A 6 15.50 -9.54 -41.03
N GLY A 7 15.75 -8.24 -41.01
CA GLY A 7 14.81 -7.22 -41.50
C GLY A 7 13.79 -6.73 -40.47
N LEU A 8 13.66 -7.37 -39.31
CA LEU A 8 12.84 -6.87 -38.20
C LEU A 8 13.68 -6.00 -37.26
N ARG A 9 13.16 -4.82 -36.92
CA ARG A 9 13.75 -3.93 -35.92
C ARG A 9 12.78 -3.79 -34.76
N PHE A 10 13.20 -4.27 -33.60
CA PHE A 10 12.43 -4.19 -32.37
C PHE A 10 13.01 -3.09 -31.47
N SER A 11 12.12 -2.33 -30.86
CA SER A 11 12.48 -1.24 -29.94
C SER A 11 12.51 -1.75 -28.50
N HIS A 12 11.69 -2.74 -28.16
CA HIS A 12 11.52 -3.22 -26.80
C HIS A 12 12.08 -4.62 -26.56
N TRP A 13 12.29 -5.41 -27.61
CA TRP A 13 12.84 -6.76 -27.49
C TRP A 13 14.21 -6.88 -28.14
N ARG A 14 15.10 -7.65 -27.52
CA ARG A 14 16.36 -8.10 -28.13
C ARG A 14 16.36 -9.61 -28.22
N THR A 15 16.84 -10.13 -29.34
CA THR A 15 16.96 -11.57 -29.57
C THR A 15 18.43 -11.98 -29.55
N GLU A 16 18.77 -13.00 -28.77
CA GLU A 16 20.12 -13.58 -28.71
C GLU A 16 20.05 -15.06 -29.13
N HIS A 17 20.85 -15.45 -30.12
CA HIS A 17 20.99 -16.84 -30.55
C HIS A 17 22.11 -17.50 -29.75
N ARG A 18 21.77 -18.57 -29.04
CA ARG A 18 22.74 -19.38 -28.29
C ARG A 18 23.26 -20.54 -29.17
N PRO A 19 24.55 -20.90 -29.08
CA PRO A 19 25.14 -21.99 -29.87
C PRO A 19 24.40 -23.33 -29.78
N GLU A 20 23.73 -23.58 -28.66
CA GLU A 20 22.94 -24.78 -28.38
C GLU A 20 21.63 -24.85 -29.18
N GLY A 21 21.32 -23.84 -30.01
CA GLY A 21 20.10 -23.76 -30.81
C GLY A 21 18.90 -23.21 -30.05
N VAL A 22 19.14 -22.45 -28.97
CA VAL A 22 18.12 -21.79 -28.15
C VAL A 22 18.12 -20.29 -28.44
N VAL A 23 16.94 -19.68 -28.51
CA VAL A 23 16.79 -18.22 -28.66
C VAL A 23 16.41 -17.61 -27.31
N VAL A 24 17.13 -16.57 -26.88
CA VAL A 24 16.80 -15.78 -25.69
C VAL A 24 16.14 -14.48 -26.13
N LEU A 25 14.92 -14.25 -25.65
CA LEU A 25 14.14 -13.03 -25.83
C LEU A 25 14.33 -12.15 -24.59
N TRP A 26 15.12 -11.10 -24.74
CA TRP A 26 15.38 -10.12 -23.70
C TRP A 26 14.40 -8.97 -23.85
N LEU A 27 13.47 -8.82 -22.89
CA LEU A 27 12.67 -7.62 -22.79
C LEU A 27 13.53 -6.49 -22.21
N ASP A 28 13.67 -5.42 -22.99
CA ASP A 28 14.33 -4.18 -22.63
C ASP A 28 13.48 -3.01 -23.10
N ARG A 29 12.36 -2.75 -22.39
CA ARG A 29 11.43 -1.68 -22.79
C ARG A 29 12.19 -0.35 -22.94
N GLN A 30 12.23 0.17 -24.16
CA GLN A 30 12.78 1.49 -24.48
C GLN A 30 12.21 2.59 -23.57
N ASP A 31 13.06 3.55 -23.22
CA ASP A 31 12.74 4.76 -22.44
C ASP A 31 12.07 4.50 -21.08
N ALA A 32 12.22 3.29 -20.54
CA ALA A 32 11.70 2.91 -19.23
C ALA A 32 12.78 2.26 -18.35
N SER A 33 12.76 2.55 -17.06
CA SER A 33 13.64 1.91 -16.06
C SER A 33 13.15 0.51 -15.62
N VAL A 34 11.89 0.19 -15.94
CA VAL A 34 11.20 -1.05 -15.58
C VAL A 34 10.44 -1.58 -16.78
N ASN A 35 10.46 -2.89 -16.95
CA ASN A 35 9.68 -3.57 -17.97
C ASN A 35 8.20 -3.67 -17.58
N ALA A 36 7.32 -3.20 -18.44
CA ALA A 36 5.88 -3.41 -18.38
C ALA A 36 5.34 -3.64 -19.80
N PHE A 37 4.20 -4.32 -19.89
CA PHE A 37 3.54 -4.60 -21.16
C PHE A 37 2.70 -3.40 -21.61
N SER A 38 3.28 -2.56 -22.47
CA SER A 38 2.54 -1.67 -23.36
C SER A 38 1.98 -2.44 -24.56
N GLN A 39 1.10 -1.81 -25.34
CA GLN A 39 0.65 -2.39 -26.62
C GLN A 39 1.81 -2.66 -27.56
N ASP A 40 2.76 -1.74 -27.71
CA ASP A 40 3.89 -1.89 -28.63
C ASP A 40 4.78 -3.08 -28.22
N VAL A 41 5.04 -3.26 -26.92
CA VAL A 41 5.77 -4.43 -26.40
C VAL A 41 5.04 -5.74 -26.74
N LEU A 42 3.71 -5.77 -26.66
CA LEU A 42 2.90 -6.95 -27.00
C LEU A 42 2.82 -7.20 -28.50
N ILE A 43 2.79 -6.15 -29.32
CA ILE A 43 2.81 -6.25 -30.79
C ILE A 43 4.14 -6.85 -31.24
N GLU A 44 5.28 -6.28 -30.80
CA GLU A 44 6.61 -6.81 -31.12
C GLU A 44 6.77 -8.27 -30.66
N LEU A 45 6.29 -8.61 -29.45
CA LEU A 45 6.31 -9.99 -28.97
C LEU A 45 5.45 -10.90 -29.85
N GLY A 46 4.31 -10.41 -30.33
CA GLY A 46 3.45 -11.13 -31.28
C GLY A 46 4.19 -11.50 -32.56
N ASP A 47 4.86 -10.52 -33.18
CA ASP A 47 5.63 -10.71 -34.41
C ASP A 47 6.79 -11.69 -34.22
N ILE A 48 7.51 -11.58 -33.08
CA ILE A 48 8.59 -12.50 -32.70
C ILE A 48 8.05 -13.93 -32.57
N VAL A 49 6.93 -14.11 -31.86
CA VAL A 49 6.32 -15.43 -31.64
C VAL A 49 5.82 -16.03 -32.96
N GLU A 50 5.25 -15.23 -33.86
CA GLU A 50 4.87 -15.69 -35.19
C GLU A 50 6.07 -16.18 -35.99
N ARG A 51 7.19 -15.44 -35.95
CA ARG A 51 8.43 -15.86 -36.60
C ARG A 51 8.99 -17.16 -36.01
N LEU A 52 8.98 -17.28 -34.69
CA LEU A 52 9.40 -18.49 -33.98
C LEU A 52 8.49 -19.70 -34.27
N ALA A 53 7.23 -19.48 -34.60
CA ALA A 53 6.33 -20.57 -35.01
C ALA A 53 6.66 -21.10 -36.42
N ILE A 54 7.15 -20.23 -37.31
CA ILE A 54 7.53 -20.58 -38.69
C ILE A 54 8.84 -21.37 -38.72
N ASP A 55 9.87 -20.94 -37.97
CA ASP A 55 11.18 -21.61 -37.91
C ASP A 55 11.59 -21.88 -36.45
N PRO A 56 11.02 -22.91 -35.81
CA PRO A 56 11.16 -23.09 -34.37
C PRO A 56 12.58 -23.49 -33.96
N PRO A 57 13.19 -22.78 -33.00
CA PRO A 57 14.47 -23.19 -32.42
C PRO A 57 14.30 -24.44 -31.54
N LYS A 58 15.41 -24.98 -31.01
CA LYS A 58 15.35 -26.09 -30.04
C LYS A 58 14.71 -25.69 -28.71
N GLY A 59 14.65 -24.39 -28.42
CA GLY A 59 13.95 -23.83 -27.27
C GLY A 59 13.99 -22.31 -27.27
N VAL A 60 13.14 -21.70 -26.44
CA VAL A 60 13.04 -20.24 -26.28
C VAL A 60 13.12 -19.89 -24.79
N VAL A 61 13.91 -18.89 -24.44
CA VAL A 61 13.99 -18.32 -23.09
C VAL A 61 13.44 -16.90 -23.11
N VAL A 62 12.49 -16.56 -22.25
CA VAL A 62 12.04 -15.20 -22.02
C VAL A 62 12.77 -14.66 -20.78
N ALA A 63 13.53 -13.58 -20.96
CA ALA A 63 14.36 -12.94 -19.94
C ALA A 63 14.15 -11.42 -19.94
N SER A 64 14.71 -10.73 -18.96
CA SER A 64 14.69 -9.27 -18.87
C SER A 64 16.10 -8.72 -18.87
N ALA A 65 16.35 -7.68 -19.65
CA ALA A 65 17.63 -6.96 -19.65
C ALA A 65 17.72 -5.89 -18.55
N LYS A 66 16.58 -5.55 -17.90
CA LYS A 66 16.56 -4.52 -16.85
C LYS A 66 17.12 -5.06 -15.54
N ALA A 67 17.95 -4.26 -14.87
CA ALA A 67 18.46 -4.60 -13.55
C ALA A 67 17.36 -4.68 -12.47
N SER A 68 16.29 -3.89 -12.64
CA SER A 68 15.18 -3.73 -11.68
C SER A 68 14.35 -5.00 -11.49
N GLY A 69 14.26 -5.87 -12.50
CA GLY A 69 13.54 -7.13 -12.40
C GLY A 69 13.08 -7.67 -13.74
N PHE A 70 12.22 -8.68 -13.70
CA PHE A 70 11.68 -9.36 -14.85
C PHE A 70 10.66 -8.48 -15.58
N ILE A 71 9.42 -8.42 -15.08
CA ILE A 71 8.32 -7.63 -15.66
C ILE A 71 7.35 -7.24 -14.53
N ALA A 72 6.98 -5.97 -14.46
CA ALA A 72 6.12 -5.40 -13.40
C ALA A 72 4.61 -5.56 -13.66
N GLY A 73 4.20 -5.97 -14.86
CA GLY A 73 2.81 -6.19 -15.24
C GLY A 73 2.43 -5.43 -16.50
N ALA A 74 1.16 -5.06 -16.62
CA ALA A 74 0.66 -4.19 -17.68
C ALA A 74 1.08 -2.74 -17.46
N ASP A 75 1.17 -1.95 -18.53
CA ASP A 75 1.26 -0.50 -18.39
C ASP A 75 -0.09 0.08 -17.95
N LEU A 76 -0.15 0.52 -16.69
CA LEU A 76 -1.38 1.06 -16.12
C LEU A 76 -1.78 2.42 -16.70
N LYS A 77 -0.84 3.20 -17.27
CA LYS A 77 -1.17 4.48 -17.91
C LYS A 77 -1.93 4.24 -19.21
N GLU A 78 -1.47 3.28 -20.01
CA GLU A 78 -2.19 2.84 -21.20
C GLU A 78 -3.54 2.20 -20.84
N PHE A 79 -3.60 1.45 -19.75
CA PHE A 79 -4.85 0.85 -19.29
C PHE A 79 -5.94 1.89 -18.99
N GLN A 80 -5.58 3.01 -18.35
CA GLN A 80 -6.51 4.13 -18.14
C GLN A 80 -6.96 4.78 -19.46
N GLU A 81 -6.09 4.84 -20.47
CA GLU A 81 -6.48 5.31 -21.80
C GLU A 81 -7.46 4.35 -22.48
N PHE A 82 -7.24 3.03 -22.36
CA PHE A 82 -8.16 2.04 -22.92
C PHE A 82 -9.53 2.08 -22.27
N ASP A 83 -9.60 2.32 -20.96
CA ASP A 83 -10.89 2.50 -20.28
C ASP A 83 -11.60 3.75 -20.78
N ARG A 84 -10.90 4.89 -20.86
CA ARG A 84 -11.45 6.14 -21.40
C ARG A 84 -11.95 6.02 -22.85
N ARG A 85 -11.25 5.24 -23.69
CA ARG A 85 -11.65 4.98 -25.09
C ARG A 85 -12.64 3.83 -25.26
N GLY A 86 -12.95 3.07 -24.21
CA GLY A 86 -13.77 1.87 -24.29
C GLY A 86 -13.11 0.68 -25.01
N THR A 87 -11.78 0.68 -25.19
CA THR A 87 -11.02 -0.35 -25.92
C THR A 87 -10.34 -1.39 -25.02
N VAL A 88 -10.69 -1.44 -23.72
CA VAL A 88 -10.14 -2.40 -22.74
C VAL A 88 -10.25 -3.84 -23.23
N ASN A 89 -11.36 -4.16 -23.89
CA ASN A 89 -11.61 -5.48 -24.45
C ASN A 89 -10.50 -5.94 -25.40
N ASP A 90 -10.14 -5.08 -26.34
CA ASP A 90 -9.20 -5.41 -27.40
C ASP A 90 -7.78 -5.48 -26.85
N ALA A 91 -7.45 -4.61 -25.89
CA ALA A 91 -6.18 -4.66 -25.17
C ALA A 91 -5.99 -5.98 -24.41
N ILE A 92 -7.01 -6.44 -23.67
CA ILE A 92 -6.96 -7.73 -22.96
C ILE A 92 -6.88 -8.89 -23.94
N ARG A 93 -7.70 -8.86 -25.01
CA ARG A 93 -7.69 -9.90 -26.06
C ARG A 93 -6.32 -10.02 -26.71
N ARG A 94 -5.66 -8.90 -27.04
CA ARG A 94 -4.31 -8.91 -27.64
C ARG A 94 -3.31 -9.62 -26.73
N GLY A 95 -3.25 -9.24 -25.45
CA GLY A 95 -2.34 -9.88 -24.50
C GLY A 95 -2.62 -11.39 -24.35
N GLN A 96 -3.89 -11.78 -24.23
CA GLN A 96 -4.28 -13.19 -24.19
C GLN A 96 -3.86 -13.96 -25.45
N MET A 97 -4.07 -13.37 -26.63
CA MET A 97 -3.70 -13.99 -27.91
C MET A 97 -2.18 -14.19 -28.02
N VAL A 98 -1.38 -13.18 -27.70
CA VAL A 98 0.09 -13.27 -27.75
C VAL A 98 0.61 -14.34 -26.78
N PHE A 99 0.12 -14.35 -25.53
CA PHE A 99 0.54 -15.34 -24.55
C PHE A 99 0.05 -16.75 -24.91
N GLN A 100 -1.11 -16.86 -25.55
CA GLN A 100 -1.60 -18.15 -26.03
C GLN A 100 -0.71 -18.68 -27.17
N LYS A 101 -0.38 -17.85 -28.17
CA LYS A 101 0.58 -18.21 -29.24
C LYS A 101 1.93 -18.64 -28.67
N LEU A 102 2.46 -17.93 -27.68
CA LEU A 102 3.70 -18.32 -26.99
C LEU A 102 3.60 -19.71 -26.35
N SER A 103 2.45 -20.03 -25.73
CA SER A 103 2.23 -21.33 -25.10
C SER A 103 2.04 -22.48 -26.09
N GLU A 104 1.67 -22.17 -27.33
CA GLU A 104 1.41 -23.10 -28.43
C GLU A 104 2.61 -23.30 -29.35
N LEU A 105 3.73 -22.59 -29.11
CA LEU A 105 4.97 -22.80 -29.86
C LEU A 105 5.36 -24.30 -29.86
N PRO A 106 5.82 -24.83 -31.00
CA PRO A 106 6.18 -26.25 -31.11
C PRO A 106 7.47 -26.60 -30.35
N CYS A 107 8.22 -25.60 -29.87
CA CYS A 107 9.43 -25.76 -29.08
C CYS A 107 9.21 -25.46 -27.58
N PRO A 108 10.06 -25.98 -26.67
CA PRO A 108 10.00 -25.66 -25.25
C PRO A 108 10.29 -24.18 -24.95
N THR A 109 9.48 -23.57 -24.09
CA THR A 109 9.64 -22.19 -23.62
C THR A 109 9.99 -22.13 -22.12
N VAL A 110 10.89 -21.24 -21.72
CA VAL A 110 11.33 -21.06 -20.33
C VAL A 110 11.29 -19.59 -19.94
N ALA A 111 10.71 -19.26 -18.79
CA ALA A 111 10.86 -17.92 -18.19
C ALA A 111 12.04 -17.89 -17.21
N ALA A 112 12.98 -16.95 -17.43
CA ALA A 112 14.13 -16.69 -16.57
C ALA A 112 13.87 -15.44 -15.71
N ILE A 113 13.49 -15.67 -14.44
CA ILE A 113 12.91 -14.65 -13.56
C ILE A 113 13.96 -14.13 -12.56
N HIS A 114 14.22 -12.82 -12.56
CA HIS A 114 14.92 -12.12 -11.47
C HIS A 114 14.13 -10.88 -11.03
N GLY A 115 14.31 -10.43 -9.79
CA GLY A 115 13.62 -9.24 -9.28
C GLY A 115 12.09 -9.37 -9.35
N PHE A 116 11.40 -8.26 -9.62
CA PHE A 116 9.94 -8.25 -9.66
C PHE A 116 9.37 -8.98 -10.89
N CYS A 117 8.43 -9.90 -10.65
CA CYS A 117 7.65 -10.62 -11.65
C CYS A 117 6.16 -10.56 -11.24
N MET A 118 5.48 -9.52 -11.71
CA MET A 118 4.18 -9.11 -11.17
C MET A 118 3.13 -9.08 -12.26
N GLY A 119 1.91 -9.50 -11.90
CA GLY A 119 0.74 -9.49 -12.79
C GLY A 119 1.02 -10.14 -14.14
N GLY A 120 0.90 -9.37 -15.22
CA GLY A 120 1.26 -9.78 -16.58
C GLY A 120 2.64 -10.45 -16.72
N GLY A 121 3.64 -10.06 -15.92
CA GLY A 121 4.93 -10.73 -15.85
C GLY A 121 4.86 -12.17 -15.33
N THR A 122 4.03 -12.40 -14.31
CA THR A 122 3.72 -13.76 -13.87
C THR A 122 2.89 -14.48 -14.95
N GLU A 123 1.95 -13.82 -15.62
CA GLU A 123 1.10 -14.43 -16.65
C GLU A 123 1.88 -14.90 -17.88
N ILE A 124 2.83 -14.12 -18.41
CA ILE A 124 3.71 -14.60 -19.49
C ILE A 124 4.57 -15.77 -19.01
N SER A 125 5.05 -15.71 -17.75
CA SER A 125 5.81 -16.83 -17.18
C SER A 125 4.97 -18.11 -17.12
N LEU A 126 3.65 -17.99 -16.89
CA LEU A 126 2.70 -19.11 -16.88
C LEU A 126 2.36 -19.62 -18.29
N ALA A 127 2.53 -18.78 -19.32
CA ALA A 127 2.47 -19.19 -20.72
C ALA A 127 3.71 -20.00 -21.15
N CYS A 128 4.86 -19.78 -20.50
CA CYS A 128 6.04 -20.62 -20.71
C CYS A 128 5.85 -22.06 -20.16
N ARG A 129 6.51 -23.04 -20.77
CA ARG A 129 6.48 -24.44 -20.30
C ARG A 129 7.17 -24.60 -18.95
N TYR A 130 8.33 -23.97 -18.79
CA TYR A 130 9.13 -24.00 -17.56
C TYR A 130 9.46 -22.62 -17.01
N ARG A 131 9.82 -22.56 -15.72
CA ARG A 131 10.24 -21.34 -15.01
C ARG A 131 11.47 -21.60 -14.15
N VAL A 132 12.48 -20.74 -14.27
CA VAL A 132 13.63 -20.66 -13.35
C VAL A 132 13.65 -19.29 -12.71
N ALA A 133 13.92 -19.20 -11.41
CA ALA A 133 13.97 -17.94 -10.68
C ALA A 133 15.29 -17.75 -9.92
N SER A 134 15.75 -16.51 -9.84
CA SER A 134 16.88 -16.14 -8.99
C SER A 134 16.50 -16.23 -7.51
N ASN A 135 17.41 -16.76 -6.67
CA ASN A 135 17.28 -16.79 -5.21
C ASN A 135 17.43 -15.41 -4.52
N ASP A 136 17.72 -14.36 -5.29
CA ASP A 136 17.94 -13.01 -4.76
C ASP A 136 16.74 -12.49 -3.96
N ALA A 137 17.01 -11.72 -2.90
CA ALA A 137 16.00 -11.18 -2.01
C ALA A 137 15.03 -10.19 -2.69
N SER A 138 15.40 -9.57 -3.81
CA SER A 138 14.53 -8.75 -4.66
C SER A 138 13.54 -9.58 -5.48
N THR A 139 13.80 -10.88 -5.68
CA THR A 139 12.94 -11.72 -6.52
C THR A 139 11.59 -11.96 -5.85
N ARG A 140 10.54 -11.37 -6.41
CA ARG A 140 9.16 -11.42 -5.92
C ARG A 140 8.21 -11.72 -7.06
N ILE A 141 7.44 -12.81 -6.91
CA ILE A 141 6.51 -13.30 -7.93
C ILE A 141 5.08 -13.22 -7.39
N GLY A 142 4.14 -12.68 -8.16
CA GLY A 142 2.75 -12.56 -7.73
C GLY A 142 1.77 -12.00 -8.75
N LEU A 143 0.48 -12.10 -8.42
CA LEU A 143 -0.66 -11.66 -9.22
C LEU A 143 -1.50 -10.66 -8.40
N PRO A 144 -1.08 -9.38 -8.32
CA PRO A 144 -1.68 -8.36 -7.45
C PRO A 144 -2.94 -7.68 -8.01
N GLU A 145 -3.47 -8.12 -9.16
CA GLU A 145 -4.54 -7.46 -9.92
C GLU A 145 -5.82 -7.19 -9.12
N THR A 146 -6.12 -8.00 -8.10
CA THR A 146 -7.24 -7.77 -7.16
C THR A 146 -7.11 -6.49 -6.36
N LYS A 147 -5.89 -6.01 -6.14
CA LYS A 147 -5.62 -4.69 -5.53
C LYS A 147 -5.90 -3.52 -6.46
N LEU A 148 -6.07 -3.78 -7.76
CA LEU A 148 -6.46 -2.80 -8.78
C LEU A 148 -7.95 -2.91 -9.15
N GLY A 149 -8.73 -3.69 -8.39
CA GLY A 149 -10.16 -3.89 -8.65
C GLY A 149 -10.49 -4.82 -9.83
N ILE A 150 -9.48 -5.47 -10.40
CA ILE A 150 -9.60 -6.48 -11.46
C ILE A 150 -9.02 -7.82 -11.00
N PHE A 151 -8.78 -8.77 -11.90
CA PHE A 151 -8.03 -9.99 -11.60
C PHE A 151 -7.18 -10.37 -12.82
N PRO A 152 -6.25 -11.34 -12.72
CA PRO A 152 -5.34 -11.68 -13.81
C PRO A 152 -6.09 -11.97 -15.11
N GLY A 153 -5.79 -11.19 -16.14
CA GLY A 153 -6.58 -11.08 -17.37
C GLY A 153 -5.89 -11.59 -18.64
N TRP A 154 -4.61 -11.94 -18.58
CA TRP A 154 -3.85 -12.53 -19.69
C TRP A 154 -3.60 -14.04 -19.51
N GLY A 155 -4.51 -14.70 -18.80
CA GLY A 155 -4.59 -16.14 -18.60
C GLY A 155 -3.99 -16.62 -17.28
N GLY A 156 -3.62 -15.72 -16.37
CA GLY A 156 -3.17 -16.08 -15.02
C GLY A 156 -4.23 -16.87 -14.26
N SER A 157 -5.48 -16.41 -14.30
CA SER A 157 -6.59 -17.10 -13.62
C SER A 157 -6.95 -18.43 -14.28
N ALA A 158 -6.71 -18.55 -15.59
CA ALA A 158 -6.90 -19.79 -16.34
C ALA A 158 -5.75 -20.80 -16.15
N ARG A 159 -4.49 -20.36 -16.05
CA ARG A 159 -3.31 -21.24 -16.03
C ARG A 159 -2.86 -21.62 -14.63
N LEU A 160 -2.84 -20.68 -13.68
CA LEU A 160 -2.25 -20.90 -12.36
C LEU A 160 -2.95 -22.00 -11.53
N PRO A 161 -4.29 -22.08 -11.45
CA PRO A 161 -4.96 -23.15 -10.71
C PRO A 161 -4.60 -24.55 -11.20
N ARG A 162 -4.35 -24.71 -12.51
CA ARG A 162 -3.95 -26.00 -13.10
C ARG A 162 -2.46 -26.28 -12.96
N LEU A 163 -1.65 -25.29 -12.57
CA LEU A 163 -0.23 -25.45 -12.31
C LEU A 163 0.03 -25.89 -10.86
N ILE A 164 -0.52 -25.14 -9.89
CA ILE A 164 -0.18 -25.31 -8.46
C ILE A 164 -1.36 -25.78 -7.60
N GLY A 165 -2.53 -26.01 -8.20
CA GLY A 165 -3.77 -26.32 -7.50
C GLY A 165 -4.55 -25.07 -7.08
N ALA A 166 -5.87 -25.21 -7.05
CA ALA A 166 -6.78 -24.08 -6.86
C ALA A 166 -6.60 -23.37 -5.49
N PRO A 167 -6.41 -24.05 -4.35
CA PRO A 167 -6.26 -23.35 -3.06
C PRO A 167 -5.05 -22.40 -3.03
N ALA A 168 -3.88 -22.87 -3.48
CA ALA A 168 -2.66 -22.04 -3.51
C ALA A 168 -2.76 -20.93 -4.57
N ALA A 169 -3.32 -21.23 -5.74
CA ALA A 169 -3.54 -20.25 -6.80
C ALA A 169 -4.49 -19.14 -6.35
N MET A 170 -5.62 -19.50 -5.73
CA MET A 170 -6.62 -18.55 -5.25
C MET A 170 -6.09 -17.74 -4.08
N ASP A 171 -5.31 -18.32 -3.17
CA ASP A 171 -4.63 -17.54 -2.13
C ASP A 171 -3.73 -16.45 -2.72
N LEU A 172 -2.90 -16.77 -3.73
CA LEU A 172 -2.06 -15.77 -4.39
C LEU A 172 -2.87 -14.69 -5.11
N MET A 173 -3.89 -15.06 -5.88
CA MET A 173 -4.67 -14.11 -6.70
C MET A 173 -5.66 -13.28 -5.86
N LEU A 174 -6.34 -13.88 -4.88
CA LEU A 174 -7.34 -13.17 -4.04
C LEU A 174 -6.69 -12.20 -3.05
N THR A 175 -5.51 -12.54 -2.52
CA THR A 175 -4.77 -11.64 -1.61
C THR A 175 -3.85 -10.68 -2.35
N GLY A 176 -3.49 -10.99 -3.60
CA GLY A 176 -2.49 -10.26 -4.36
C GLY A 176 -1.12 -10.23 -3.69
N ARG A 177 -0.81 -11.24 -2.86
CA ARG A 177 0.47 -11.33 -2.14
C ARG A 177 1.56 -11.87 -3.07
N THR A 178 2.79 -11.45 -2.80
CA THR A 178 3.97 -11.96 -3.50
C THR A 178 4.64 -13.09 -2.73
N VAL A 179 5.34 -13.97 -3.44
CA VAL A 179 6.20 -15.02 -2.87
C VAL A 179 7.66 -14.82 -3.28
N SER A 180 8.58 -15.22 -2.41
CA SER A 180 10.00 -15.36 -2.76
C SER A 180 10.21 -16.50 -3.76
N ALA A 181 11.36 -16.55 -4.42
CA ALA A 181 11.70 -17.64 -5.33
C ALA A 181 11.65 -19.03 -4.66
N SER A 182 12.14 -19.14 -3.42
CA SER A 182 12.10 -20.37 -2.63
C SER A 182 10.67 -20.83 -2.33
N ALA A 183 9.80 -19.90 -1.91
CA ALA A 183 8.39 -20.21 -1.67
C ALA A 183 7.65 -20.55 -2.98
N ALA A 184 7.93 -19.84 -4.07
CA ALA A 184 7.38 -20.14 -5.39
C ALA A 184 7.78 -21.54 -5.86
N ARG A 185 9.02 -21.98 -5.58
CA ARG A 185 9.47 -23.34 -5.86
C ARG A 185 8.73 -24.38 -5.02
N GLY A 186 8.54 -24.13 -3.73
CA GLY A 186 7.77 -25.01 -2.84
C GLY A 186 6.31 -25.20 -3.29
N LEU A 187 5.69 -24.14 -3.81
CA LEU A 187 4.33 -24.17 -4.37
C LEU A 187 4.24 -24.87 -5.74
N GLY A 188 5.36 -25.05 -6.45
CA GLY A 188 5.37 -25.55 -7.83
C GLY A 188 5.12 -24.47 -8.89
N LEU A 189 5.13 -23.19 -8.51
CA LEU A 189 5.04 -22.07 -9.45
C LEU A 189 6.34 -21.96 -10.26
N VAL A 190 7.48 -22.22 -9.62
CA VAL A 190 8.81 -22.21 -10.24
C VAL A 190 9.40 -23.63 -10.28
N ASP A 191 10.08 -23.98 -11.36
CA ASP A 191 10.67 -25.30 -11.56
C ASP A 191 12.10 -25.41 -11.01
N LYS A 192 12.89 -24.32 -11.03
CA LYS A 192 14.24 -24.26 -10.43
C LYS A 192 14.55 -22.91 -9.81
N VAL A 193 15.36 -22.90 -8.75
CA VAL A 193 15.86 -21.68 -8.10
C VAL A 193 17.38 -21.73 -8.10
N VAL A 194 18.03 -20.66 -8.57
CA VAL A 194 19.49 -20.59 -8.74
C VAL A 194 20.01 -19.18 -8.43
N ASP A 195 21.33 -19.03 -8.30
CA ASP A 195 21.95 -17.71 -8.24
C ASP A 195 21.74 -16.94 -9.55
N LYS A 196 21.65 -15.60 -9.45
CA LYS A 196 21.41 -14.73 -10.62
C LYS A 196 22.46 -14.93 -11.72
N ALA A 197 23.72 -15.18 -11.35
CA ALA A 197 24.84 -15.34 -12.27
C ALA A 197 24.67 -16.50 -13.27
N VAL A 198 23.98 -17.57 -12.88
CA VAL A 198 23.79 -18.79 -13.69
C VAL A 198 22.36 -18.96 -14.21
N LEU A 199 21.54 -17.90 -14.09
CA LEU A 199 20.11 -17.94 -14.36
C LEU A 199 19.80 -18.31 -15.82
N ILE A 200 20.47 -17.64 -16.78
CA ILE A 200 20.25 -17.84 -18.21
C ILE A 200 20.73 -19.21 -18.66
N ASP A 201 21.94 -19.62 -18.27
CA ASP A 201 22.48 -20.94 -18.64
C ASP A 201 21.60 -22.07 -18.08
N THR A 202 21.08 -21.90 -16.86
CA THR A 202 20.10 -22.84 -16.28
C THR A 202 18.80 -22.85 -17.09
N ALA A 203 18.31 -21.71 -17.56
CA ALA A 203 17.10 -21.62 -18.39
C ALA A 203 17.30 -22.32 -19.74
N VAL A 204 18.43 -22.09 -20.41
CA VAL A 204 18.80 -22.75 -21.68
C VAL A 204 18.86 -24.27 -21.49
N SER A 205 19.57 -24.74 -20.46
CA SER A 205 19.66 -26.15 -20.10
C SER A 205 18.28 -26.77 -19.83
N LEU A 206 17.39 -26.03 -19.16
CA LEU A 206 16.03 -26.46 -18.87
C LEU A 206 15.15 -26.50 -20.14
N ALA A 207 15.35 -25.60 -21.10
CA ALA A 207 14.65 -25.61 -22.37
C ALA A 207 14.96 -26.91 -23.15
N LEU A 208 16.23 -27.33 -23.15
CA LEU A 208 16.71 -28.50 -23.89
C LEU A 208 16.39 -29.82 -23.20
N LYS A 209 16.61 -29.91 -21.88
CA LYS A 209 16.48 -31.17 -21.12
C LYS A 209 15.08 -31.37 -20.55
N GLY A 210 14.34 -30.29 -20.33
CA GLY A 210 13.07 -30.31 -19.63
C GLY A 210 13.17 -30.71 -18.16
N THR A 211 12.02 -30.79 -17.50
CA THR A 211 11.89 -31.34 -16.16
C THR A 211 10.48 -31.85 -15.92
N VAL A 212 10.32 -32.84 -15.04
CA VAL A 212 9.02 -33.37 -14.67
C VAL A 212 8.66 -32.89 -13.28
N ARG A 213 7.49 -32.26 -13.16
CA ARG A 213 6.97 -31.84 -11.84
C ARG A 213 6.60 -33.05 -10.98
N PRO A 214 6.79 -32.98 -9.65
CA PRO A 214 6.40 -34.04 -8.74
C PRO A 214 4.94 -34.50 -8.93
N PHE A 215 4.71 -35.82 -8.86
CA PHE A 215 3.38 -36.40 -9.02
C PHE A 215 2.36 -35.77 -8.07
N LYS A 216 2.72 -35.57 -6.80
CA LYS A 216 1.85 -34.93 -5.79
C LYS A 216 1.36 -33.55 -6.23
N GLN A 217 2.22 -32.70 -6.79
CA GLN A 217 1.82 -31.36 -7.27
C GLN A 217 0.83 -31.47 -8.44
N ARG A 218 1.11 -32.36 -9.40
CA ARG A 218 0.23 -32.61 -10.55
C ARG A 218 -1.12 -33.18 -10.13
N ALA A 219 -1.13 -34.13 -9.20
CA ALA A 219 -2.34 -34.76 -8.67
C ALA A 219 -3.20 -33.75 -7.92
N THR A 220 -2.61 -32.91 -7.04
CA THR A 220 -3.32 -31.83 -6.35
C THR A 220 -3.89 -30.82 -7.35
N ALA A 221 -3.12 -30.42 -8.35
CA ALA A 221 -3.58 -29.49 -9.37
C ALA A 221 -4.75 -30.04 -10.17
N TRP A 222 -4.73 -31.33 -10.53
CA TRP A 222 -5.84 -32.00 -11.18
C TRP A 222 -7.07 -32.11 -10.26
N ALA A 223 -6.91 -32.67 -9.06
CA ALA A 223 -8.00 -32.98 -8.14
C ALA A 223 -8.80 -31.72 -7.74
N THR A 224 -8.09 -30.63 -7.43
CA THR A 224 -8.71 -29.37 -7.00
C THR A 224 -9.41 -28.60 -8.13
N ASN A 225 -9.19 -28.99 -9.39
CA ASN A 225 -9.83 -28.40 -10.56
C ASN A 225 -10.83 -29.35 -11.22
N THR A 226 -11.31 -30.39 -10.54
CA THR A 226 -12.46 -31.19 -11.00
C THR A 226 -13.78 -30.44 -10.77
N TRP A 227 -14.83 -30.75 -11.54
CA TRP A 227 -16.13 -30.09 -11.37
C TRP A 227 -16.68 -30.18 -9.93
N PRO A 228 -16.66 -31.35 -9.25
CA PRO A 228 -17.13 -31.44 -7.86
C PRO A 228 -16.29 -30.59 -6.91
N ALA A 229 -14.96 -30.62 -7.05
CA ALA A 229 -14.07 -29.83 -6.19
C ALA A 229 -14.32 -28.32 -6.36
N ARG A 230 -14.54 -27.85 -7.59
CA ARG A 230 -14.87 -26.44 -7.84
C ARG A 230 -16.17 -26.01 -7.15
N LYS A 231 -17.21 -26.83 -7.26
CA LYS A 231 -18.52 -26.58 -6.64
C LYS A 231 -18.47 -26.58 -5.11
N LEU A 232 -17.56 -27.36 -4.52
CA LEU A 232 -17.34 -27.37 -3.07
C LEU A 232 -16.50 -26.19 -2.58
N LEU A 233 -15.40 -25.88 -3.27
CA LEU A 233 -14.42 -24.89 -2.81
C LEU A 233 -14.85 -23.44 -3.08
N ALA A 234 -15.55 -23.16 -4.18
CA ALA A 234 -15.92 -21.78 -4.55
C ALA A 234 -16.76 -21.07 -3.46
N PRO A 235 -17.83 -21.68 -2.89
CA PRO A 235 -18.59 -21.06 -1.81
C PRO A 235 -17.76 -20.82 -0.54
N GLN A 236 -16.85 -21.74 -0.21
CA GLN A 236 -15.96 -21.59 0.93
C GLN A 236 -14.99 -20.42 0.76
N MET A 237 -14.39 -20.30 -0.43
CA MET A 237 -13.53 -19.17 -0.79
C MET A 237 -14.30 -17.85 -0.76
N ALA A 238 -15.52 -17.81 -1.32
CA ALA A 238 -16.35 -16.62 -1.29
C ALA A 238 -16.72 -16.20 0.15
N LYS A 239 -16.98 -17.16 1.05
CA LYS A 239 -17.21 -16.90 2.48
C LYS A 239 -15.96 -16.37 3.18
N GLN A 240 -14.77 -16.85 2.83
CA GLN A 240 -13.51 -16.35 3.37
C GLN A 240 -13.23 -14.92 2.90
N VAL A 241 -13.45 -14.61 1.62
CA VAL A 241 -13.35 -13.25 1.07
C VAL A 241 -14.32 -12.31 1.75
N ALA A 242 -15.59 -12.73 1.94
CA ALA A 242 -16.64 -11.90 2.56
C ALA A 242 -16.35 -11.47 4.00
N ARG A 243 -15.42 -12.14 4.71
CA ARG A 243 -14.96 -11.72 6.04
C ARG A 243 -14.08 -10.47 6.01
N LYS A 244 -13.47 -10.15 4.88
CA LYS A 244 -12.48 -9.06 4.73
C LYS A 244 -12.89 -8.01 3.70
N ALA A 245 -13.58 -8.43 2.65
CA ALA A 245 -13.96 -7.57 1.53
C ALA A 245 -15.41 -7.84 1.18
N ARG A 246 -16.25 -6.81 1.20
CA ARG A 246 -17.65 -6.94 0.82
C ARG A 246 -17.79 -6.93 -0.71
N LYS A 247 -18.74 -7.70 -1.24
CA LYS A 247 -18.92 -7.90 -2.68
C LYS A 247 -19.36 -6.65 -3.43
N ASP A 248 -20.18 -5.81 -2.79
CA ASP A 248 -20.65 -4.51 -3.29
C ASP A 248 -19.49 -3.52 -3.45
N GLN A 249 -18.52 -3.56 -2.55
CA GLN A 249 -17.35 -2.67 -2.54
C GLN A 249 -16.20 -3.19 -3.41
N TYR A 250 -15.93 -4.50 -3.34
CA TYR A 250 -14.82 -5.18 -4.01
C TYR A 250 -15.32 -6.40 -4.81
N PRO A 251 -15.85 -6.20 -6.03
CA PRO A 251 -16.43 -7.29 -6.82
C PRO A 251 -15.38 -8.25 -7.44
N ALA A 252 -14.14 -7.81 -7.64
CA ALA A 252 -13.10 -8.55 -8.37
C ALA A 252 -12.79 -9.96 -7.80
N PRO A 253 -12.57 -10.13 -6.48
CA PRO A 253 -12.33 -11.44 -5.87
C PRO A 253 -13.47 -12.44 -6.13
N TYR A 254 -14.72 -11.97 -6.10
CA TYR A 254 -15.90 -12.80 -6.33
C TYR A 254 -16.04 -13.17 -7.80
N ALA A 255 -15.73 -12.23 -8.71
CA ALA A 255 -15.72 -12.50 -10.14
C ALA A 255 -14.67 -13.55 -10.50
N LEU A 256 -13.47 -13.46 -9.92
CA LEU A 256 -12.40 -14.46 -10.08
C LEU A 256 -12.86 -15.87 -9.66
N ILE A 257 -13.43 -15.99 -8.46
CA ILE A 257 -13.96 -17.27 -7.94
C ILE A 257 -15.03 -17.83 -8.88
N ASN A 258 -15.97 -16.98 -9.31
CA ASN A 258 -17.08 -17.37 -10.17
C ASN A 258 -16.62 -17.83 -11.56
N VAL A 259 -15.68 -17.10 -12.18
CA VAL A 259 -15.09 -17.49 -13.47
C VAL A 259 -14.44 -18.87 -13.34
N TRP A 260 -13.60 -19.07 -12.33
CA TRP A 260 -12.97 -20.37 -12.10
C TRP A 260 -13.99 -21.48 -11.87
N GLU A 261 -15.01 -21.24 -11.02
CA GLU A 261 -16.05 -22.22 -10.71
C GLU A 261 -16.76 -22.69 -11.99
N ARG A 262 -17.20 -21.75 -12.82
CA ARG A 262 -18.05 -22.00 -14.00
C ARG A 262 -17.26 -22.48 -15.22
N SER A 263 -16.16 -21.82 -15.57
CA SER A 263 -15.42 -22.13 -16.80
C SER A 263 -14.21 -23.04 -16.57
N GLY A 264 -13.78 -23.29 -15.34
CA GLY A 264 -12.53 -24.00 -15.03
C GLY A 264 -12.39 -25.42 -15.60
N GLY A 265 -13.50 -26.05 -15.98
CA GLY A 265 -13.54 -27.37 -16.63
C GLY A 265 -13.43 -27.33 -18.16
N GLN A 266 -13.52 -26.15 -18.77
CA GLN A 266 -13.52 -25.97 -20.22
C GLN A 266 -12.09 -25.91 -20.79
N GLY A 267 -11.96 -26.01 -22.11
CA GLY A 267 -10.70 -25.79 -22.83
C GLY A 267 -10.10 -24.40 -22.57
N ILE A 268 -8.80 -24.23 -22.87
CA ILE A 268 -8.10 -22.97 -22.56
C ILE A 268 -8.74 -21.75 -23.24
N GLY A 269 -9.16 -21.85 -24.51
CA GLY A 269 -9.82 -20.74 -25.22
C GLY A 269 -11.08 -20.24 -24.51
N ALA A 270 -11.99 -21.15 -24.12
CA ALA A 270 -13.21 -20.78 -23.40
C ALA A 270 -12.93 -20.17 -22.01
N ARG A 271 -11.86 -20.61 -21.34
CA ARG A 271 -11.43 -20.05 -20.05
C ARG A 271 -10.86 -18.64 -20.19
N LEU A 272 -10.00 -18.41 -21.17
CA LEU A 272 -9.46 -17.08 -21.48
C LEU A 272 -10.60 -16.12 -21.86
N ASP A 273 -11.56 -16.58 -22.65
CA ASP A 273 -12.72 -15.79 -23.05
C ASP A 273 -13.64 -15.44 -21.86
N ALA A 274 -13.88 -16.37 -20.93
CA ALA A 274 -14.61 -16.11 -19.70
C ALA A 274 -13.87 -15.14 -18.76
N GLU A 275 -12.55 -15.29 -18.63
CA GLU A 275 -11.67 -14.39 -17.89
C GLU A 275 -11.75 -12.97 -18.46
N ARG A 276 -11.53 -12.80 -19.77
CA ARG A 276 -11.57 -11.50 -20.46
C ARG A 276 -12.90 -10.79 -20.22
N ARG A 277 -14.03 -11.45 -20.46
CA ARG A 277 -15.36 -10.84 -20.27
C ARG A 277 -15.54 -10.29 -18.85
N ALA A 278 -15.11 -11.05 -17.85
CA ALA A 278 -15.24 -10.63 -16.46
C ALA A 278 -14.28 -9.49 -16.11
N VAL A 279 -13.02 -9.54 -16.57
CA VAL A 279 -12.05 -8.46 -16.34
C VAL A 279 -12.49 -7.16 -17.04
N VAL A 280 -12.96 -7.22 -18.28
CA VAL A 280 -13.50 -6.05 -19.00
C VAL A 280 -14.66 -5.42 -18.23
N LYS A 281 -15.59 -6.24 -17.72
CA LYS A 281 -16.70 -5.74 -16.91
C LYS A 281 -16.21 -5.06 -15.62
N LEU A 282 -15.20 -5.60 -14.96
CA LEU A 282 -14.64 -5.04 -13.73
C LEU A 282 -13.88 -3.74 -13.99
N ALA A 283 -13.11 -3.67 -15.08
CA ALA A 283 -12.32 -2.52 -15.45
C ALA A 283 -13.16 -1.24 -15.57
N GLY A 284 -14.38 -1.36 -16.12
CA GLY A 284 -15.31 -0.22 -16.25
C GLY A 284 -16.04 0.17 -14.95
N THR A 285 -15.73 -0.46 -13.80
CA THR A 285 -16.37 -0.11 -12.52
C THR A 285 -15.66 1.07 -11.84
N PRO A 286 -16.38 1.92 -11.07
CA PRO A 286 -15.76 2.97 -10.27
C PRO A 286 -14.71 2.43 -9.29
N THR A 287 -14.95 1.24 -8.72
CA THR A 287 -13.98 0.57 -7.84
C THR A 287 -12.63 0.34 -8.53
N ALA A 288 -12.61 -0.18 -9.76
CA ALA A 288 -11.36 -0.44 -10.48
C ALA A 288 -10.62 0.87 -10.79
N ARG A 289 -11.33 1.90 -11.27
CA ARG A 289 -10.76 3.23 -11.53
C ARG A 289 -10.12 3.83 -10.28
N ASN A 290 -10.84 3.81 -9.15
CA ASN A 290 -10.35 4.34 -7.88
C ASN A 290 -9.15 3.56 -7.31
N LEU A 291 -9.14 2.23 -7.44
CA LEU A 291 -8.01 1.42 -6.99
C LEU A 291 -6.77 1.59 -7.87
N ILE A 292 -6.95 1.81 -9.19
CA ILE A 292 -5.86 2.19 -10.09
C ILE A 292 -5.36 3.60 -9.76
N ARG A 293 -6.26 4.56 -9.50
CA ARG A 293 -5.90 5.90 -9.00
C ARG A 293 -5.04 5.80 -7.74
N ILE A 294 -5.41 4.97 -6.77
CA ILE A 294 -4.62 4.76 -5.53
C ILE A 294 -3.23 4.21 -5.82
N PHE A 295 -3.08 3.34 -6.83
CA PHE A 295 -1.76 2.91 -7.26
C PHE A 295 -0.91 4.11 -7.73
N PHE A 296 -1.46 5.01 -8.54
CA PHE A 296 -0.74 6.21 -8.99
C PHE A 296 -0.46 7.20 -7.86
N LEU A 297 -1.40 7.38 -6.91
CA LEU A 297 -1.16 8.16 -5.70
C LEU A 297 0.01 7.57 -4.89
N THR A 298 0.06 6.24 -4.77
CA THR A 298 1.16 5.54 -4.10
C THR A 298 2.51 5.81 -4.79
N GLU A 299 2.55 5.69 -6.11
CA GLU A 299 3.77 5.94 -6.89
C GLU A 299 4.20 7.40 -6.81
N ARG A 300 3.24 8.33 -6.81
CA ARG A 300 3.49 9.76 -6.60
C ARG A 300 4.15 10.02 -5.24
N LEU A 301 3.58 9.50 -4.14
CA LEU A 301 4.16 9.67 -2.80
C LEU A 301 5.57 9.07 -2.69
N LYS A 302 5.81 7.88 -3.25
CA LYS A 302 7.17 7.31 -3.34
C LYS A 302 8.11 8.12 -4.23
N GLY A 303 7.57 8.81 -5.23
CA GLY A 303 8.29 9.71 -6.12
C GLY A 303 8.84 10.95 -5.41
N LEU A 304 8.14 11.44 -4.38
CA LEU A 304 8.57 12.60 -3.59
C LEU A 304 9.93 12.37 -2.88
N GLY A 305 10.24 11.13 -2.53
CA GLY A 305 11.53 10.76 -1.93
C GLY A 305 12.61 10.36 -2.96
N GLY A 306 12.53 10.82 -4.21
CA GLY A 306 13.38 10.37 -5.30
C GLY A 306 14.00 11.48 -6.15
N LYS A 307 15.27 11.80 -5.84
CA LYS A 307 16.16 12.77 -6.50
C LYS A 307 15.84 14.23 -6.18
N ASP A 308 16.91 15.03 -6.04
CA ASP A 308 16.80 16.49 -6.02
C ASP A 308 16.20 17.00 -7.31
N GLY A 309 15.67 18.22 -7.29
CA GLY A 309 15.18 18.93 -8.48
C GLY A 309 16.20 19.03 -9.64
N GLY A 310 17.48 18.68 -9.40
CA GLY A 310 18.56 18.56 -10.39
C GLY A 310 19.05 17.14 -10.71
N GLY A 311 18.41 16.08 -10.20
CA GLY A 311 18.74 14.69 -10.57
C GLY A 311 19.93 14.04 -9.85
N MET A 312 20.59 14.74 -8.91
CA MET A 312 21.69 14.22 -8.09
C MET A 312 21.19 13.39 -6.89
N PRO A 313 21.99 12.45 -6.36
CA PRO A 313 21.69 11.79 -5.09
C PRO A 313 21.92 12.75 -3.92
N LEU A 314 20.88 12.98 -3.11
CA LEU A 314 20.96 13.71 -1.85
C LEU A 314 22.04 13.11 -0.92
N PRO A 315 22.72 13.93 -0.10
CA PRO A 315 23.45 13.44 1.07
C PRO A 315 22.49 12.59 1.93
N GLY A 316 22.72 11.27 1.93
CA GLY A 316 21.80 10.32 2.55
C GLY A 316 21.95 10.27 4.06
N ILE A 317 20.82 10.25 4.77
CA ILE A 317 20.75 9.94 6.20
C ILE A 317 21.24 8.50 6.42
N LYS A 318 22.21 8.29 7.30
CA LYS A 318 22.71 6.96 7.68
C LYS A 318 22.57 6.71 9.18
N HIS A 319 22.87 7.73 9.98
CA HIS A 319 22.78 7.72 11.44
C HIS A 319 21.54 8.48 11.89
N VAL A 320 20.66 7.79 12.60
CA VAL A 320 19.45 8.37 13.19
C VAL A 320 19.60 8.37 14.71
N HIS A 321 19.36 9.50 15.33
CA HIS A 321 19.27 9.59 16.79
C HIS A 321 17.84 9.88 17.18
N VAL A 322 17.26 9.06 18.06
CA VAL A 322 15.89 9.22 18.53
C VAL A 322 15.90 9.60 19.99
N VAL A 323 15.24 10.71 20.34
CA VAL A 323 15.13 11.21 21.71
C VAL A 323 13.72 10.96 22.24
N GLY A 324 13.62 10.15 23.28
CA GLY A 324 12.38 9.63 23.84
C GLY A 324 12.19 8.14 23.52
N ALA A 325 12.28 7.28 24.52
CA ALA A 325 12.10 5.83 24.46
C ALA A 325 10.69 5.37 24.86
N GLY A 326 9.72 6.29 24.81
CA GLY A 326 8.30 5.97 24.86
C GLY A 326 7.88 5.01 23.73
N VAL A 327 6.58 4.73 23.63
CA VAL A 327 6.05 3.80 22.61
C VAL A 327 6.44 4.25 21.20
N MET A 328 6.21 5.53 20.86
CA MET A 328 6.51 6.06 19.53
C MET A 328 8.00 6.07 19.21
N GLY A 329 8.82 6.75 20.03
CA GLY A 329 10.25 6.86 19.73
C GLY A 329 10.97 5.51 19.73
N GLY A 330 10.64 4.60 20.66
CA GLY A 330 11.16 3.24 20.64
C GLY A 330 10.80 2.45 19.36
N ASP A 331 9.55 2.57 18.89
CA ASP A 331 9.10 1.89 17.67
C ASP A 331 9.67 2.52 16.39
N ILE A 332 9.85 3.85 16.34
CA ILE A 332 10.54 4.58 15.27
C ILE A 332 12.00 4.11 15.18
N ALA A 333 12.69 4.04 16.33
CA ALA A 333 14.07 3.60 16.40
C ALA A 333 14.23 2.14 15.93
N ALA A 334 13.36 1.25 16.44
CA ALA A 334 13.35 -0.16 16.05
C ALA A 334 13.06 -0.34 14.55
N TRP A 335 12.06 0.36 14.02
CA TRP A 335 11.73 0.26 12.59
C TRP A 335 12.86 0.77 11.70
N SER A 336 13.51 1.87 12.08
CA SER A 336 14.67 2.42 11.36
C SER A 336 15.85 1.44 11.34
N ALA A 337 16.19 0.84 12.48
CA ALA A 337 17.24 -0.18 12.56
C ALA A 337 16.91 -1.43 11.71
N TYR A 338 15.65 -1.88 11.74
CA TYR A 338 15.18 -2.98 10.89
C TYR A 338 15.34 -2.68 9.39
N LYS A 339 15.16 -1.42 8.99
CA LYS A 339 15.29 -0.95 7.61
C LYS A 339 16.74 -0.69 7.18
N GLY A 340 17.69 -0.74 8.11
CA GLY A 340 19.12 -0.74 7.80
C GLY A 340 19.88 0.51 8.21
N PHE A 341 19.25 1.42 8.95
CA PHE A 341 19.90 2.60 9.50
C PHE A 341 20.66 2.26 10.79
N GLU A 342 21.74 2.98 11.07
CA GLU A 342 22.38 2.97 12.39
C GLU A 342 21.58 3.91 13.30
N VAL A 343 21.16 3.41 14.46
CA VAL A 343 20.21 4.11 15.34
C VAL A 343 20.70 4.14 16.77
N THR A 344 20.63 5.32 17.39
CA THR A 344 20.81 5.50 18.83
C THR A 344 19.50 5.98 19.46
N LEU A 345 19.16 5.43 20.62
CA LEU A 345 17.93 5.74 21.34
C LEU A 345 18.26 6.29 22.73
N GLN A 346 17.90 7.55 22.95
CA GLN A 346 18.09 8.28 24.19
C GLN A 346 16.77 8.43 24.95
N ASP A 347 16.84 8.42 26.27
CA ASP A 347 15.80 8.91 27.17
C ASP A 347 16.48 9.46 28.45
N ARG A 348 15.73 10.10 29.35
CA ARG A 348 16.27 10.68 30.60
C ARG A 348 16.77 9.64 31.60
N GLU A 349 16.23 8.42 31.54
CA GLU A 349 16.59 7.34 32.47
C GLU A 349 16.55 5.98 31.76
N GLN A 350 17.46 5.07 32.16
CA GLN A 350 17.59 3.74 31.57
C GLN A 350 16.30 2.92 31.61
N ARG A 351 15.49 3.10 32.66
CA ARG A 351 14.19 2.42 32.85
C ARG A 351 13.19 2.66 31.72
N PHE A 352 13.33 3.75 30.95
CA PHE A 352 12.49 4.01 29.77
C PHE A 352 13.05 3.38 28.50
N ILE A 353 14.38 3.22 28.41
CA ILE A 353 15.08 2.64 27.27
C ILE A 353 14.92 1.11 27.23
N ASP A 354 15.10 0.41 28.35
CA ASP A 354 15.08 -1.06 28.39
C ASP A 354 13.78 -1.68 27.84
N PRO A 355 12.57 -1.16 28.18
CA PRO A 355 11.34 -1.66 27.58
C PRO A 355 11.27 -1.45 26.06
N ALA A 356 11.78 -0.33 25.54
CA ALA A 356 11.83 -0.07 24.10
C ALA A 356 12.76 -1.04 23.38
N MET A 357 13.94 -1.30 23.95
CA MET A 357 14.89 -2.29 23.43
C MET A 357 14.29 -3.71 23.40
N THR A 358 13.53 -4.08 24.44
CA THR A 358 12.80 -5.36 24.50
C THR A 358 11.76 -5.47 23.39
N ARG A 359 10.94 -4.43 23.18
CA ARG A 359 9.97 -4.39 22.06
C ARG A 359 10.67 -4.49 20.70
N ALA A 360 11.81 -3.83 20.54
CA ALA A 360 12.61 -3.89 19.31
C ALA A 360 13.09 -5.32 19.01
N GLN A 361 13.60 -6.04 20.01
CA GLN A 361 14.01 -7.44 19.86
C GLN A 361 12.83 -8.33 19.40
N ALA A 362 11.66 -8.21 20.05
CA ALA A 362 10.45 -8.94 19.66
C ALA A 362 10.01 -8.61 18.22
N LEU A 363 10.12 -7.34 17.81
CA LEU A 363 9.86 -6.92 16.43
C LEU A 363 10.84 -7.61 15.45
N PHE A 364 12.13 -7.62 15.77
CA PHE A 364 13.16 -8.24 14.93
C PHE A 364 12.95 -9.75 14.79
N GLU A 365 12.63 -10.46 15.87
CA GLU A 365 12.31 -11.89 15.83
C GLU A 365 11.12 -12.20 14.91
N LYS A 366 10.08 -11.36 14.98
CA LYS A 366 8.87 -11.50 14.18
C LYS A 366 9.10 -11.19 12.69
N LYS A 367 9.91 -10.17 12.38
CA LYS A 367 10.09 -9.67 11.00
C LYS A 367 11.26 -10.33 10.27
N VAL A 368 12.33 -10.71 11.00
CA VAL A 368 13.51 -11.37 10.45
C VAL A 368 13.36 -12.88 10.65
N LYS A 369 12.84 -13.54 9.60
CA LYS A 369 12.58 -14.99 9.63
C LYS A 369 13.86 -15.83 9.71
N ASP A 370 14.97 -15.32 9.20
CA ASP A 370 16.28 -15.97 9.24
C ASP A 370 17.02 -15.62 10.54
N PRO A 371 17.21 -16.57 11.47
CA PRO A 371 17.87 -16.30 12.75
C PRO A 371 19.30 -15.77 12.60
N ALA A 372 20.05 -16.17 11.56
CA ALA A 372 21.43 -15.76 11.36
C ALA A 372 21.57 -14.25 11.07
N ARG A 373 20.50 -13.62 10.56
CA ARG A 373 20.47 -12.18 10.25
C ARG A 373 20.03 -11.30 11.41
N ARG A 374 19.46 -11.87 12.48
CA ARG A 374 18.93 -11.11 13.61
C ARG A 374 20.00 -10.32 14.38
N PRO A 375 21.18 -10.88 14.71
CA PRO A 375 22.20 -10.14 15.45
C PRO A 375 22.66 -8.87 14.73
N ALA A 376 22.85 -8.94 13.41
CA ALA A 376 23.25 -7.80 12.60
C ALA A 376 22.19 -6.68 12.57
N VAL A 377 20.90 -7.03 12.61
CA VAL A 377 19.82 -6.03 12.71
C VAL A 377 19.77 -5.42 14.11
N ALA A 378 19.90 -6.26 15.15
CA ALA A 378 19.87 -5.80 16.53
C ALA A 378 21.03 -4.86 16.86
N ALA A 379 22.23 -5.13 16.34
CA ALA A 379 23.44 -4.32 16.55
C ALA A 379 23.33 -2.87 16.04
N ARG A 380 22.39 -2.60 15.12
CA ARG A 380 22.13 -1.27 14.59
C ARG A 380 21.37 -0.37 15.56
N LEU A 381 20.64 -0.92 16.52
CA LEU A 381 19.93 -0.15 17.53
C LEU A 381 20.71 -0.16 18.84
N LYS A 382 21.16 1.01 19.28
CA LYS A 382 21.98 1.17 20.49
C LYS A 382 21.25 2.05 21.50
N ALA A 383 21.20 1.58 22.75
CA ALA A 383 20.79 2.41 23.88
C ALA A 383 21.84 3.50 24.12
N ASP A 384 21.41 4.74 24.34
CA ASP A 384 22.29 5.89 24.51
C ASP A 384 21.73 6.86 25.56
N LEU A 385 21.88 6.51 26.84
CA LEU A 385 21.42 7.34 27.95
C LEU A 385 22.09 8.73 27.98
N ALA A 386 23.35 8.82 27.56
CA ALA A 386 24.13 10.06 27.60
C ALA A 386 23.87 10.99 26.40
N GLY A 387 23.19 10.52 25.35
CA GLY A 387 22.96 11.30 24.13
C GLY A 387 24.22 11.51 23.27
N ALA A 388 25.24 10.66 23.43
CA ALA A 388 26.50 10.80 22.68
C ALA A 388 26.32 10.64 21.16
N GLY A 389 25.24 9.98 20.74
CA GLY A 389 24.88 9.77 19.34
C GLY A 389 24.49 11.05 18.59
N VAL A 390 24.05 12.10 19.29
CA VAL A 390 23.60 13.37 18.69
C VAL A 390 24.66 13.97 17.76
N ALA A 391 25.92 14.03 18.22
CA ALA A 391 27.04 14.59 17.44
C ALA A 391 27.38 13.80 16.16
N SER A 392 26.95 12.54 16.09
CA SER A 392 27.18 11.66 14.94
C SER A 392 25.96 11.48 14.05
N ALA A 393 24.80 12.03 14.45
CA ALA A 393 23.54 11.86 13.74
C ALA A 393 23.48 12.71 12.47
N ASP A 394 22.88 12.16 11.42
CA ASP A 394 22.49 12.89 10.22
C ASP A 394 21.03 13.39 10.34
N LEU A 395 20.23 12.70 11.16
CA LEU A 395 18.85 13.03 11.49
C LEU A 395 18.60 12.77 12.98
N VAL A 396 18.10 13.77 13.69
CA VAL A 396 17.56 13.65 15.05
C VAL A 396 16.03 13.66 14.99
N ILE A 397 15.39 12.71 15.68
CA ILE A 397 13.93 12.61 15.79
C ILE A 397 13.55 12.71 17.26
N GLU A 398 12.94 13.82 17.63
CA GLU A 398 12.38 14.05 18.95
C GLU A 398 10.98 13.41 19.04
N ALA A 399 10.77 12.58 20.07
CA ALA A 399 9.51 11.88 20.37
C ALA A 399 9.25 11.82 21.89
N ILE A 400 9.51 12.93 22.59
CA ILE A 400 9.19 13.14 23.99
C ILE A 400 7.71 13.55 24.18
N ILE A 401 7.32 13.80 25.42
CA ILE A 401 5.95 14.19 25.78
C ILE A 401 5.46 15.41 24.99
N GLU A 402 4.14 15.48 24.78
CA GLU A 402 3.49 16.57 24.04
C GLU A 402 3.36 17.83 24.92
N ASN A 403 4.50 18.47 25.20
CA ASN A 403 4.59 19.73 25.95
C ASN A 403 5.58 20.68 25.23
N PRO A 404 5.15 21.89 24.82
CA PRO A 404 6.00 22.84 24.10
C PRO A 404 7.28 23.22 24.85
N GLU A 405 7.19 23.52 26.15
CA GLU A 405 8.34 23.97 26.95
C GLU A 405 9.42 22.88 27.07
N ALA A 406 9.00 21.63 27.30
CA ALA A 406 9.91 20.48 27.37
C ALA A 406 10.63 20.24 26.04
N LYS A 407 9.91 20.40 24.92
CA LYS A 407 10.49 20.28 23.57
C LYS A 407 11.50 21.39 23.30
N ARG A 408 11.16 22.64 23.62
CA ARG A 408 12.06 23.81 23.50
C ARG A 408 13.35 23.61 24.29
N ALA A 409 13.22 23.28 25.58
CA ALA A 409 14.37 23.05 26.45
C ALA A 409 15.27 21.93 25.90
N LEU A 410 14.68 20.88 25.34
CA LEU A 410 15.45 19.82 24.69
C LEU A 410 16.19 20.34 23.44
N TYR A 411 15.55 21.11 22.57
CA TYR A 411 16.18 21.63 21.35
C TYR A 411 17.39 22.51 21.65
N GLU A 412 17.28 23.39 22.65
CA GLU A 412 18.40 24.23 23.13
C GLU A 412 19.62 23.39 23.54
N THR A 413 19.41 22.20 24.11
CA THR A 413 20.52 21.29 24.45
C THR A 413 21.07 20.49 23.27
N LEU A 414 20.23 20.20 22.26
CA LEU A 414 20.60 19.36 21.13
C LEU A 414 21.35 20.15 20.07
N GLU A 415 20.85 21.33 19.70
CA GLU A 415 21.35 22.12 18.57
C GLU A 415 22.86 22.39 18.58
N PRO A 416 23.48 22.78 19.71
CA PRO A 416 24.92 23.03 19.75
C PRO A 416 25.77 21.78 19.44
N ASN A 417 25.20 20.60 19.64
CA ASN A 417 25.88 19.32 19.44
C ASN A 417 25.58 18.68 18.08
N LEU A 418 24.69 19.25 17.27
CA LEU A 418 24.36 18.73 15.95
C LEU A 418 25.52 18.96 14.96
N LYS A 419 25.64 18.06 13.97
CA LYS A 419 26.46 18.34 12.80
C LYS A 419 25.94 19.58 12.06
N PRO A 420 26.79 20.31 11.33
CA PRO A 420 26.35 21.47 10.55
C PRO A 420 25.23 21.18 9.55
N ASP A 421 25.18 19.96 8.99
CA ASP A 421 24.23 19.51 7.97
C ASP A 421 23.15 18.53 8.50
N ALA A 422 23.13 18.27 9.82
CA ALA A 422 22.15 17.40 10.44
C ALA A 422 20.75 18.02 10.42
N LEU A 423 19.74 17.18 10.30
CA LEU A 423 18.34 17.58 10.40
C LEU A 423 17.83 17.34 11.81
N LEU A 424 17.06 18.29 12.34
CA LEU A 424 16.32 18.13 13.59
C LEU A 424 14.84 17.98 13.26
N THR A 425 14.19 16.95 13.78
CA THR A 425 12.77 16.74 13.54
C THR A 425 12.01 16.44 14.82
N THR A 426 10.71 16.74 14.81
CA THR A 426 9.79 16.41 15.90
C THR A 426 8.67 15.47 15.42
N ASN A 427 8.32 14.49 16.25
CA ASN A 427 7.12 13.66 16.12
C ASN A 427 6.01 14.22 17.03
N THR A 428 5.70 15.50 16.91
CA THR A 428 4.50 16.10 17.51
C THR A 428 3.25 15.67 16.74
N SER A 429 2.11 15.58 17.44
CA SER A 429 0.82 15.19 16.87
C SER A 429 -0.16 16.37 16.72
N SER A 430 0.05 17.45 17.46
CA SER A 430 -0.86 18.60 17.48
C SER A 430 -0.21 19.98 17.65
N ILE A 431 1.01 20.07 18.18
CA ILE A 431 1.67 21.37 18.41
C ILE A 431 2.06 22.00 17.05
N PRO A 432 1.67 23.25 16.76
CA PRO A 432 2.06 23.92 15.53
C PRO A 432 3.58 24.08 15.41
N LEU A 433 4.15 23.68 14.27
CA LEU A 433 5.60 23.78 14.05
C LEU A 433 6.11 25.23 14.02
N VAL A 434 5.24 26.18 13.65
CA VAL A 434 5.57 27.60 13.68
C VAL A 434 5.90 28.04 15.11
N GLU A 435 5.21 27.48 16.11
CA GLU A 435 5.47 27.76 17.51
C GLU A 435 6.83 27.19 17.94
N LEU A 436 7.12 25.93 17.58
CA LEU A 436 8.36 25.26 17.96
C LEU A 436 9.60 25.86 17.28
N ARG A 437 9.49 26.26 16.00
CA ARG A 437 10.63 26.78 15.24
C ARG A 437 11.17 28.11 15.74
N GLU A 438 10.39 28.88 16.50
CA GLU A 438 10.80 30.22 16.97
C GLU A 438 12.02 30.17 17.90
N HIS A 439 12.31 28.99 18.43
CA HIS A 439 13.41 28.72 19.37
C HIS A 439 14.41 27.74 18.77
N ILE A 440 14.50 27.69 17.44
CA ILE A 440 15.47 26.90 16.69
C ILE A 440 16.44 27.84 15.99
N ASP A 441 17.75 27.66 16.20
CA ASP A 441 18.79 28.49 15.59
C ASP A 441 18.88 28.29 14.07
N LYS A 442 18.65 27.05 13.60
CA LYS A 442 18.70 26.68 12.17
C LYS A 442 17.36 26.17 11.64
N PRO A 443 16.33 27.03 11.54
CA PRO A 443 14.98 26.61 11.17
C PRO A 443 14.90 25.98 9.76
N ALA A 444 15.84 26.30 8.87
CA ALA A 444 15.93 25.67 7.54
C ALA A 444 16.10 24.14 7.59
N GLN A 445 16.70 23.61 8.65
CA GLN A 445 16.99 22.18 8.87
C GLN A 445 16.02 21.52 9.86
N PHE A 446 15.00 22.26 10.30
CA PHE A 446 13.98 21.79 11.24
C PHE A 446 12.68 21.42 10.51
N GLY A 447 11.99 20.39 10.98
CA GLY A 447 10.72 19.97 10.41
C GLY A 447 10.00 18.92 11.25
N GLY A 448 8.84 18.48 10.80
CA GLY A 448 8.07 17.43 11.48
C GLY A 448 8.17 16.11 10.75
N LEU A 449 8.29 15.02 11.51
CA LEU A 449 8.05 13.66 11.05
C LEU A 449 6.97 13.05 11.92
N HIS A 450 5.72 13.27 11.54
CA HIS A 450 4.58 12.76 12.29
C HIS A 450 4.25 11.32 11.84
N TYR A 451 4.60 10.37 12.71
CA TYR A 451 4.35 8.94 12.55
C TYR A 451 3.03 8.54 13.22
N PHE A 452 2.43 7.46 12.71
CA PHE A 452 1.21 6.86 13.26
C PHE A 452 1.49 5.51 13.93
N ASN A 453 0.87 5.28 15.09
CA ASN A 453 0.96 4.03 15.83
C ASN A 453 0.00 2.97 15.25
N PRO A 454 0.43 1.70 15.03
CA PRO A 454 1.79 1.16 15.15
C PRO A 454 2.70 1.48 13.97
N VAL A 455 3.92 1.97 14.27
CA VAL A 455 4.90 2.42 13.28
C VAL A 455 5.21 1.34 12.25
N ALA A 456 5.32 0.07 12.65
CA ALA A 456 5.62 -1.02 11.71
C ALA A 456 4.48 -1.37 10.73
N MET A 457 3.28 -0.86 10.93
CA MET A 457 2.06 -1.19 10.17
C MET A 457 1.52 0.01 9.38
N MET A 458 1.59 1.21 9.94
CA MET A 458 1.06 2.41 9.31
C MET A 458 1.97 2.85 8.15
N PRO A 459 1.45 2.99 6.92
CA PRO A 459 2.30 3.25 5.75
C PRO A 459 2.67 4.73 5.61
N LEU A 460 1.93 5.65 6.20
CA LEU A 460 2.10 7.09 6.04
C LEU A 460 3.07 7.69 7.07
N VAL A 461 3.81 8.73 6.66
CA VAL A 461 4.45 9.71 7.55
C VAL A 461 4.16 11.09 7.00
N GLU A 462 3.63 11.98 7.84
CA GLU A 462 3.44 13.38 7.48
C GLU A 462 4.75 14.14 7.68
N ILE A 463 5.23 14.80 6.62
CA ILE A 463 6.37 15.71 6.68
C ILE A 463 5.81 17.09 6.92
N VAL A 464 5.81 17.50 8.18
CA VAL A 464 5.19 18.76 8.58
C VAL A 464 6.15 19.91 8.34
N GLN A 465 5.66 20.93 7.65
CA GLN A 465 6.45 22.08 7.19
C GLN A 465 6.07 23.34 7.97
N HIS A 466 7.03 24.26 8.07
CA HIS A 466 6.80 25.64 8.47
C HIS A 466 7.36 26.58 7.39
N ASP A 467 7.10 27.87 7.54
CA ASP A 467 7.44 28.96 6.62
C ASP A 467 8.94 29.22 6.41
N SER A 468 9.83 28.53 7.14
CA SER A 468 11.29 28.73 7.07
C SER A 468 12.08 27.44 6.75
N ILE A 469 11.40 26.30 6.54
CA ILE A 469 12.05 25.03 6.22
C ILE A 469 12.65 25.09 4.81
N ALA A 470 13.85 24.56 4.61
CA ALA A 470 14.43 24.46 3.28
C ALA A 470 13.73 23.37 2.45
N PRO A 471 13.46 23.60 1.14
CA PRO A 471 12.93 22.55 0.26
C PRO A 471 13.80 21.28 0.24
N GLU A 472 15.12 21.43 0.35
CA GLU A 472 16.07 20.30 0.45
C GLU A 472 15.82 19.45 1.70
N THR A 473 15.50 20.06 2.84
CA THR A 473 15.16 19.34 4.08
C THR A 473 13.93 18.45 3.86
N VAL A 474 12.88 18.99 3.24
CA VAL A 474 11.66 18.20 2.90
C VAL A 474 11.99 17.02 1.99
N GLN A 475 12.87 17.22 1.00
CA GLN A 475 13.31 16.15 0.09
C GLN A 475 14.13 15.07 0.80
N ARG A 476 15.07 15.45 1.68
CA ARG A 476 15.87 14.52 2.51
C ARG A 476 14.97 13.70 3.43
N LEU A 477 14.00 14.33 4.08
CA LEU A 477 13.00 13.66 4.91
C LEU A 477 12.12 12.70 4.09
N ALA A 478 11.68 13.11 2.90
CA ALA A 478 10.91 12.24 2.00
C ALA A 478 11.72 11.02 1.53
N ALA A 479 13.00 11.21 1.21
CA ALA A 479 13.91 10.12 0.86
C ALA A 479 14.10 9.14 2.03
N PHE A 480 14.22 9.66 3.26
CA PHE A 480 14.28 8.85 4.48
C PHE A 480 12.99 8.03 4.68
N CYS A 481 11.81 8.65 4.62
CA CYS A 481 10.53 7.95 4.71
C CYS A 481 10.42 6.83 3.66
N LYS A 482 10.80 7.11 2.41
CA LYS A 482 10.81 6.10 1.34
C LYS A 482 11.71 4.91 1.68
N ALA A 483 12.91 5.16 2.18
CA ALA A 483 13.84 4.11 2.60
C ALA A 483 13.32 3.28 3.78
N LEU A 484 12.42 3.84 4.60
CA LEU A 484 11.69 3.11 5.64
C LEU A 484 10.48 2.31 5.11
N ASP A 485 10.26 2.24 3.80
CA ASP A 485 9.01 1.78 3.17
C ASP A 485 7.77 2.53 3.70
N LYS A 486 7.89 3.85 3.88
CA LYS A 486 6.80 4.77 4.22
C LYS A 486 6.47 5.70 3.06
N PHE A 487 5.24 6.17 3.03
CA PHE A 487 4.76 7.18 2.10
C PHE A 487 4.90 8.55 2.76
N PRO A 488 5.81 9.41 2.26
CA PRO A 488 5.92 10.78 2.74
C PRO A 488 4.78 11.62 2.18
N VAL A 489 4.09 12.37 3.03
CA VAL A 489 3.12 13.41 2.61
C VAL A 489 3.57 14.74 3.21
N PRO A 490 4.08 15.67 2.40
CA PRO A 490 4.34 17.04 2.86
C PRO A 490 3.02 17.72 3.23
N VAL A 491 2.96 18.28 4.44
CA VAL A 491 1.79 18.98 4.99
C VAL A 491 2.22 20.30 5.62
N ALA A 492 1.31 21.27 5.70
CA ALA A 492 1.51 22.50 6.47
C ALA A 492 1.43 22.23 7.98
N GLY A 493 2.15 23.02 8.78
CA GLY A 493 2.17 22.96 10.23
C GLY A 493 0.94 23.55 10.94
N THR A 494 -0.25 23.41 10.36
CA THR A 494 -1.51 23.80 11.01
C THR A 494 -1.86 22.84 12.16
N PRO A 495 -2.64 23.26 13.17
CA PRO A 495 -3.08 22.36 14.24
C PRO A 495 -3.67 21.04 13.69
N GLY A 496 -3.14 19.90 14.17
CA GLY A 496 -3.51 18.54 13.74
C GLY A 496 -3.18 18.18 12.28
N PHE A 497 -2.40 19.01 11.59
CA PHE A 497 -1.88 18.80 10.24
C PHE A 497 -2.98 18.41 9.24
N LEU A 498 -2.85 17.28 8.55
CA LEU A 498 -3.86 16.78 7.63
C LEU A 498 -4.70 15.66 8.27
N VAL A 499 -4.07 14.56 8.68
CA VAL A 499 -4.76 13.34 9.09
C VAL A 499 -5.57 13.54 10.37
N ASN A 500 -4.97 14.11 11.43
CA ASN A 500 -5.67 14.31 12.69
C ASN A 500 -6.79 15.35 12.52
N ARG A 501 -6.51 16.45 11.81
CA ARG A 501 -7.49 17.50 11.48
C ARG A 501 -8.72 16.94 10.77
N VAL A 502 -8.54 16.13 9.72
CA VAL A 502 -9.65 15.54 8.96
C VAL A 502 -10.40 14.44 9.73
N LEU A 503 -9.68 13.64 10.55
CA LEU A 503 -10.27 12.53 11.29
C LEU A 503 -11.05 12.99 12.53
N PHE A 504 -10.64 14.09 13.15
CA PHE A 504 -11.21 14.55 14.43
C PHE A 504 -12.72 14.82 14.36
N PRO A 505 -13.28 15.56 13.39
CA PRO A 505 -14.73 15.76 13.28
C PRO A 505 -15.54 14.47 13.15
N TYR A 506 -14.99 13.45 12.47
CA TYR A 506 -15.62 12.13 12.35
C TYR A 506 -15.70 11.39 13.68
N MET A 507 -14.61 11.41 14.47
CA MET A 507 -14.61 10.81 15.81
C MET A 507 -15.51 11.59 16.77
N LEU A 508 -15.48 12.92 16.68
CA LEU A 508 -16.29 13.79 17.50
C LEU A 508 -17.80 13.54 17.28
N GLU A 509 -18.22 13.44 16.02
CA GLU A 509 -19.62 13.18 15.72
C GLU A 509 -20.06 11.76 16.10
N ALA A 510 -19.17 10.77 16.05
CA ALA A 510 -19.45 9.45 16.59
C ALA A 510 -19.68 9.49 18.12
N ALA A 511 -18.88 10.28 18.84
CA ALA A 511 -19.06 10.46 20.28
C ALA A 511 -20.36 11.22 20.61
N ASN A 512 -20.73 12.23 19.81
CA ASN A 512 -22.03 12.91 19.93
C ASN A 512 -23.19 11.94 19.70
N ALA A 513 -23.16 11.18 18.60
CA ALA A 513 -24.15 10.15 18.30
C ALA A 513 -24.28 9.12 19.43
N TYR A 514 -23.16 8.72 20.04
CA TYR A 514 -23.14 7.83 21.19
C TYR A 514 -23.78 8.48 22.43
N ALA A 515 -23.46 9.74 22.71
CA ALA A 515 -24.03 10.51 23.83
C ALA A 515 -25.55 10.76 23.65
N GLU A 516 -26.02 10.87 22.42
CA GLU A 516 -27.45 10.94 22.06
C GLU A 516 -28.19 9.58 22.24
N GLY A 517 -27.47 8.51 22.62
CA GLY A 517 -28.05 7.20 22.91
C GLY A 517 -28.06 6.23 21.73
N ILE A 518 -27.39 6.55 20.61
CA ILE A 518 -27.23 5.60 19.50
C ILE A 518 -26.26 4.50 19.94
N PRO A 519 -26.64 3.20 19.88
CA PRO A 519 -25.76 2.13 20.31
C PRO A 519 -24.46 2.12 19.51
N GLY A 520 -23.32 2.06 20.20
CA GLY A 520 -21.99 2.04 19.57
C GLY A 520 -21.85 1.03 18.41
N PRO A 521 -22.37 -0.21 18.51
CA PRO A 521 -22.26 -1.18 17.42
C PRO A 521 -23.01 -0.77 16.15
N VAL A 522 -24.05 0.06 16.28
CA VAL A 522 -24.79 0.64 15.15
C VAL A 522 -23.96 1.72 14.47
N ILE A 523 -23.33 2.60 15.24
CA ILE A 523 -22.41 3.64 14.76
C ILE A 523 -21.22 3.00 14.02
N ASP A 524 -20.58 2.02 14.64
CA ASP A 524 -19.49 1.25 14.04
C ASP A 524 -19.90 0.58 12.73
N LYS A 525 -21.08 -0.04 12.70
CA LYS A 525 -21.60 -0.72 11.52
C LYS A 525 -21.89 0.25 10.38
N ALA A 526 -22.34 1.47 10.67
CA ALA A 526 -22.56 2.50 9.64
C ALA A 526 -21.25 2.90 8.96
N ALA A 527 -20.21 3.20 9.74
CA ALA A 527 -18.88 3.53 9.20
C ALA A 527 -18.23 2.37 8.42
N VAL A 528 -18.29 1.14 8.94
CA VAL A 528 -17.74 -0.04 8.25
C VAL A 528 -18.54 -0.36 6.98
N LYS A 529 -19.86 -0.13 6.97
CA LYS A 529 -20.70 -0.25 5.77
C LYS A 529 -20.31 0.80 4.72
N PHE A 530 -20.02 2.03 5.13
CA PHE A 530 -19.51 3.06 4.23
C PHE A 530 -18.17 2.66 3.58
N GLY A 531 -17.32 1.99 4.35
CA GLY A 531 -16.04 1.42 3.90
C GLY A 531 -14.84 1.70 4.80
N MET A 532 -15.05 2.27 5.99
CA MET A 532 -13.99 2.52 6.96
C MET A 532 -13.42 1.19 7.50
N PRO A 533 -12.11 1.12 7.82
CA PRO A 533 -11.46 -0.13 8.25
C PRO A 533 -11.89 -0.57 9.65
N MET A 534 -12.34 0.38 10.47
CA MET A 534 -12.78 0.20 11.84
C MET A 534 -13.92 1.19 12.13
N GLY A 535 -14.85 0.79 12.99
CA GLY A 535 -15.89 1.69 13.48
C GLY A 535 -15.32 2.78 14.40
N PRO A 536 -15.92 3.98 14.43
CA PRO A 536 -15.33 5.12 15.15
C PRO A 536 -15.31 4.93 16.67
N ILE A 537 -16.27 4.22 17.27
CA ILE A 537 -16.29 3.98 18.71
C ILE A 537 -15.13 3.05 19.09
N GLU A 538 -14.94 1.98 18.30
CA GLU A 538 -13.79 1.07 18.46
C GLU A 538 -12.45 1.77 18.18
N LEU A 539 -12.43 2.72 17.24
CA LEU A 539 -11.25 3.52 16.91
C LEU A 539 -10.85 4.45 18.07
N ILE A 540 -11.81 5.19 18.63
CA ILE A 540 -11.59 6.08 19.79
C ILE A 540 -10.97 5.29 20.94
N ASP A 541 -11.52 4.14 21.29
CA ASP A 541 -10.99 3.27 22.35
C ASP A 541 -9.61 2.68 22.01
N THR A 542 -9.33 2.42 20.73
CA THR A 542 -8.05 1.87 20.30
C THR A 542 -6.93 2.91 20.36
N VAL A 543 -7.22 4.15 19.96
CA VAL A 543 -6.32 5.30 20.09
C VAL A 543 -6.12 5.66 21.57
N GLY A 544 -7.20 5.64 22.33
CA GLY A 544 -7.27 5.97 23.74
C GLY A 544 -7.96 7.30 23.98
N LEU A 545 -8.81 7.34 25.01
CA LEU A 545 -9.62 8.53 25.33
C LEU A 545 -8.77 9.72 25.78
N ASP A 546 -7.64 9.46 26.46
CA ASP A 546 -6.69 10.49 26.88
C ASP A 546 -5.98 11.16 25.70
N VAL A 547 -5.61 10.37 24.68
CA VAL A 547 -5.02 10.90 23.45
C VAL A 547 -6.07 11.68 22.66
N ALA A 548 -7.29 11.15 22.53
CA ALA A 548 -8.39 11.85 21.88
C ALA A 548 -8.74 13.18 22.58
N ALA A 549 -8.73 13.21 23.92
CA ALA A 549 -8.93 14.42 24.71
C ALA A 549 -7.79 15.43 24.52
N GLY A 550 -6.52 14.98 24.49
CA GLY A 550 -5.37 15.82 24.22
C GLY A 550 -5.44 16.49 22.84
N VAL A 551 -5.70 15.71 21.79
CA VAL A 551 -5.92 16.23 20.43
C VAL A 551 -7.13 17.17 20.40
N GLY A 552 -8.20 16.84 21.14
CA GLY A 552 -9.39 17.65 21.24
C GLY A 552 -9.15 19.02 21.86
N LYS A 553 -8.24 19.15 22.84
CA LYS A 553 -7.88 20.46 23.44
C LYS A 553 -7.27 21.43 22.43
N GLU A 554 -6.46 20.92 21.50
CA GLU A 554 -5.82 21.73 20.47
C GLU A 554 -6.74 22.00 19.26
N LEU A 555 -7.42 20.96 18.77
CA LEU A 555 -8.23 21.06 17.55
C LEU A 555 -9.60 21.70 17.76
N SER A 556 -10.25 21.51 18.91
CA SER A 556 -11.62 21.99 19.10
C SER A 556 -11.73 23.52 19.06
N PRO A 557 -10.85 24.30 19.72
CA PRO A 557 -10.85 25.75 19.59
C PRO A 557 -10.58 26.21 18.15
N PHE A 558 -9.59 25.60 17.49
CA PHE A 558 -9.22 25.91 16.11
C PHE A 558 -10.36 25.64 15.11
N LEU A 559 -11.09 24.55 15.31
CA LEU A 559 -12.19 24.13 14.44
C LEU A 559 -13.55 24.71 14.85
N GLY A 560 -13.64 25.42 15.99
CA GLY A 560 -14.92 25.91 16.53
C GLY A 560 -15.89 24.78 16.92
N LEU A 561 -15.34 23.65 17.39
CA LEU A 561 -16.12 22.46 17.79
C LEU A 561 -16.13 22.32 19.31
N GLN A 562 -17.11 21.59 19.85
CA GLN A 562 -17.19 21.27 21.28
C GLN A 562 -16.92 19.80 21.52
N VAL A 563 -16.09 19.49 22.52
CA VAL A 563 -15.80 18.11 22.93
C VAL A 563 -16.95 17.58 23.80
N PRO A 564 -17.66 16.50 23.40
CA PRO A 564 -18.71 15.92 24.22
C PRO A 564 -18.13 15.31 25.49
N ALA A 565 -18.94 15.27 26.55
CA ALA A 565 -18.55 14.68 27.84
C ALA A 565 -18.06 13.22 27.73
N ALA A 566 -18.58 12.46 26.76
CA ALA A 566 -18.17 11.09 26.47
C ALA A 566 -16.68 10.95 26.09
N LEU A 567 -16.04 12.02 25.59
CA LEU A 567 -14.60 12.07 25.29
C LEU A 567 -13.79 12.81 26.36
N ALA A 568 -14.44 13.44 27.34
CA ALA A 568 -13.81 14.25 28.37
C ALA A 568 -13.52 13.47 29.67
N THR A 569 -13.55 12.13 29.63
CA THR A 569 -13.37 11.31 30.83
C THR A 569 -11.90 11.26 31.24
N ASP A 570 -11.56 11.87 32.37
CA ASP A 570 -10.24 11.80 33.02
C ASP A 570 -10.12 10.62 34.01
N GLU A 571 -11.04 9.65 33.96
CA GLU A 571 -11.02 8.51 34.88
C GLU A 571 -9.76 7.64 34.65
N PRO A 572 -8.85 7.53 35.64
CA PRO A 572 -7.77 6.57 35.57
C PRO A 572 -8.39 5.17 35.49
N ASP A 573 -7.87 4.33 34.60
CA ASP A 573 -8.31 2.95 34.33
C ASP A 573 -9.50 2.77 33.35
N LYS A 574 -9.99 3.85 32.70
CA LYS A 574 -10.98 3.74 31.62
C LYS A 574 -10.56 4.42 30.32
N ARG A 575 -9.27 4.35 29.94
CA ARG A 575 -8.75 5.06 28.76
C ARG A 575 -8.89 4.29 27.45
N GLY A 576 -9.70 3.23 27.39
CA GLY A 576 -9.91 2.40 26.21
C GLY A 576 -9.19 1.06 26.25
N LYS A 577 -8.76 0.57 25.09
CA LYS A 577 -8.18 -0.76 24.89
C LYS A 577 -7.00 -1.06 25.82
N LYS A 578 -6.19 -0.05 26.12
CA LYS A 578 -4.97 -0.20 26.94
C LYS A 578 -5.24 -0.51 28.41
N ASP A 579 -6.40 -0.09 28.93
CA ASP A 579 -6.83 -0.36 30.31
C ASP A 579 -7.87 -1.48 30.39
N GLY A 580 -8.26 -2.05 29.25
CA GLY A 580 -9.31 -3.07 29.19
C GLY A 580 -10.75 -2.50 29.22
N GLN A 581 -10.91 -1.19 29.33
CA GLN A 581 -12.20 -0.52 29.41
C GLN A 581 -12.13 0.91 28.86
N GLY A 582 -13.11 1.30 28.04
CA GLY A 582 -13.38 2.66 27.58
C GLY A 582 -14.88 2.79 27.26
N LEU A 583 -15.21 3.27 26.06
CA LEU A 583 -16.58 3.24 25.53
C LEU A 583 -17.09 1.80 25.35
N TYR A 584 -16.18 0.86 25.05
CA TYR A 584 -16.42 -0.57 25.13
C TYR A 584 -15.62 -1.22 26.26
N LYS A 585 -16.09 -2.40 26.68
CA LYS A 585 -15.25 -3.34 27.43
C LYS A 585 -14.32 -4.07 26.47
N TRP A 586 -13.08 -4.32 26.87
CA TRP A 586 -12.08 -5.03 26.06
C TRP A 586 -11.63 -6.32 26.74
N GLU A 587 -11.75 -7.44 26.03
CA GLU A 587 -11.29 -8.75 26.51
C GLU A 587 -10.35 -9.37 25.49
N ASN A 588 -9.15 -9.78 25.93
CA ASN A 588 -8.12 -10.36 25.06
C ASN A 588 -7.80 -9.49 23.82
N GLY A 589 -7.83 -8.16 24.00
CA GLY A 589 -7.57 -7.18 22.95
C GLY A 589 -8.69 -7.02 21.91
N ARG A 590 -9.90 -7.53 22.17
CA ARG A 590 -11.11 -7.36 21.34
C ARG A 590 -12.19 -6.59 22.09
N ALA A 591 -12.88 -5.69 21.39
CA ALA A 591 -14.03 -4.98 21.94
C ALA A 591 -15.22 -5.95 22.12
N VAL A 592 -15.79 -5.96 23.32
CA VAL A 592 -17.03 -6.64 23.67
C VAL A 592 -18.18 -5.69 23.34
N LYS A 593 -18.80 -5.92 22.17
CA LYS A 593 -19.88 -5.07 21.65
C LYS A 593 -21.22 -5.46 22.31
N PRO A 594 -21.96 -4.51 22.91
CA PRO A 594 -23.25 -4.80 23.53
C PRO A 594 -24.26 -5.31 22.49
N GLU A 595 -25.20 -6.14 22.93
CA GLU A 595 -26.29 -6.58 22.06
C GLU A 595 -27.21 -5.40 21.72
N VAL A 596 -27.57 -5.31 20.45
CA VAL A 596 -28.52 -4.31 19.94
C VAL A 596 -29.84 -5.03 19.67
N PRO A 597 -31.00 -4.47 20.09
CA PRO A 597 -32.31 -5.02 19.77
C PRO A 597 -32.46 -5.27 18.26
N LYS A 598 -33.03 -6.42 17.88
CA LYS A 598 -33.10 -6.84 16.46
C LYS A 598 -33.96 -5.90 15.60
N ASP A 599 -34.90 -5.22 16.22
CA ASP A 599 -35.85 -4.27 15.65
C ASP A 599 -35.34 -2.82 15.68
N TYR A 600 -34.18 -2.55 16.30
CA TYR A 600 -33.59 -1.21 16.35
C TYR A 600 -33.31 -0.68 14.94
N GLN A 601 -33.89 0.48 14.63
CA GLN A 601 -33.65 1.19 13.38
C GLN A 601 -32.60 2.29 13.62
N ALA A 602 -31.49 2.20 12.89
CA ALA A 602 -30.50 3.26 12.88
C ALA A 602 -31.11 4.54 12.27
N PRO A 603 -30.77 5.74 12.78
CA PRO A 603 -31.15 6.99 12.12
C PRO A 603 -30.72 6.99 10.66
N ALA A 604 -31.62 7.40 9.77
CA ALA A 604 -31.40 7.34 8.32
C ALA A 604 -30.22 8.22 7.86
N ASP A 605 -29.93 9.27 8.62
CA ASP A 605 -28.85 10.23 8.38
C ASP A 605 -27.54 9.86 9.10
N LEU A 606 -27.47 8.74 9.84
CA LEU A 606 -26.28 8.37 10.63
C LEU A 606 -25.01 8.23 9.79
N GLU A 607 -25.09 7.64 8.59
CA GLU A 607 -23.93 7.55 7.69
C GLU A 607 -23.44 8.95 7.29
N ASP A 608 -24.35 9.89 7.01
CA ASP A 608 -24.00 11.27 6.65
C ASP A 608 -23.46 12.05 7.83
N ARG A 609 -24.06 11.88 9.01
CA ARG A 609 -23.55 12.45 10.25
C ARG A 609 -22.09 12.07 10.46
N LEU A 610 -21.73 10.82 10.24
CA LEU A 610 -20.34 10.38 10.40
C LEU A 610 -19.43 10.92 9.28
N ILE A 611 -19.83 10.76 8.02
CA ILE A 611 -18.91 10.96 6.89
C ILE A 611 -18.82 12.43 6.45
N LEU A 612 -19.92 13.19 6.45
CA LEU A 612 -19.90 14.55 5.94
C LEU A 612 -19.00 15.51 6.73
N PRO A 613 -18.85 15.44 8.06
CA PRO A 613 -17.86 16.24 8.79
C PRO A 613 -16.42 15.98 8.32
N LEU A 614 -16.07 14.72 8.03
CA LEU A 614 -14.76 14.36 7.49
C LEU A 614 -14.54 14.98 6.12
N LEU A 615 -15.53 14.89 5.23
CA LEU A 615 -15.46 15.49 3.89
C LEU A 615 -15.41 17.02 3.96
N ASN A 616 -16.20 17.63 4.83
CA ASN A 616 -16.25 19.07 5.05
C ASN A 616 -14.88 19.60 5.51
N GLU A 617 -14.22 18.89 6.43
CA GLU A 617 -12.87 19.27 6.87
C GLU A 617 -11.80 18.97 5.82
N ALA A 618 -11.95 17.92 5.01
CA ALA A 618 -11.07 17.68 3.87
C ALA A 618 -11.13 18.83 2.84
N VAL A 619 -12.32 19.39 2.59
CA VAL A 619 -12.48 20.58 1.75
C VAL A 619 -11.79 21.80 2.36
N ALA A 620 -11.93 22.02 3.67
CA ALA A 620 -11.26 23.10 4.38
C ALA A 620 -9.73 22.96 4.34
N CYS A 621 -9.18 21.76 4.57
CA CYS A 621 -7.75 21.49 4.48
C CYS A 621 -7.18 21.80 3.09
N LEU A 622 -7.94 21.52 2.02
CA LEU A 622 -7.54 21.88 0.66
C LEU A 622 -7.58 23.39 0.44
N HIS A 623 -8.61 24.07 0.95
CA HIS A 623 -8.75 25.52 0.86
C HIS A 623 -7.62 26.27 1.58
N ASP A 624 -7.27 25.80 2.78
CA ASP A 624 -6.22 26.38 3.62
C ASP A 624 -4.80 26.06 3.12
N GLY A 625 -4.65 25.25 2.07
CA GLY A 625 -3.36 24.85 1.53
C GLY A 625 -2.56 23.93 2.48
N VAL A 626 -3.24 23.12 3.30
CA VAL A 626 -2.57 22.13 4.18
C VAL A 626 -1.72 21.16 3.37
N VAL A 627 -2.15 20.86 2.14
CA VAL A 627 -1.41 20.10 1.14
C VAL A 627 -1.47 20.82 -0.20
N ALA A 628 -0.52 20.52 -1.08
CA ALA A 628 -0.38 21.26 -2.35
C ALA A 628 -1.54 21.03 -3.34
N ASP A 629 -2.23 19.88 -3.28
CA ASP A 629 -3.37 19.59 -4.16
C ASP A 629 -4.28 18.45 -3.62
N ALA A 630 -5.41 18.27 -4.29
CA ALA A 630 -6.43 17.28 -3.93
C ALA A 630 -5.94 15.82 -3.97
N ASP A 631 -4.96 15.50 -4.83
CA ASP A 631 -4.41 14.14 -4.94
C ASP A 631 -3.55 13.81 -3.72
N LEU A 632 -2.72 14.75 -3.25
CA LEU A 632 -1.99 14.59 -1.99
C LEU A 632 -2.93 14.52 -0.79
N LEU A 633 -4.02 15.31 -0.81
CA LEU A 633 -5.04 15.22 0.23
C LEU A 633 -5.66 13.83 0.28
N ASP A 634 -6.14 13.34 -0.86
CA ASP A 634 -6.76 12.01 -0.97
C ASP A 634 -5.79 10.93 -0.52
N ALA A 635 -4.54 10.98 -0.97
CA ALA A 635 -3.52 10.00 -0.61
C ALA A 635 -3.21 10.03 0.89
N GLY A 636 -3.01 11.21 1.47
CA GLY A 636 -2.76 11.39 2.91
C GLY A 636 -3.90 10.82 3.76
N VAL A 637 -5.14 11.16 3.43
CA VAL A 637 -6.31 10.69 4.18
C VAL A 637 -6.52 9.18 4.00
N ILE A 638 -6.37 8.62 2.79
CA ILE A 638 -6.47 7.16 2.56
C ILE A 638 -5.41 6.40 3.36
N PHE A 639 -4.14 6.79 3.28
CA PHE A 639 -3.04 6.03 3.90
C PHE A 639 -2.85 6.32 5.40
N GLY A 640 -3.35 7.46 5.88
CA GLY A 640 -3.32 7.85 7.29
C GLY A 640 -4.51 7.30 8.08
N THR A 641 -5.73 7.45 7.55
CA THR A 641 -6.98 7.06 8.25
C THR A 641 -7.54 5.71 7.81
N GLY A 642 -7.15 5.24 6.62
CA GLY A 642 -7.78 4.10 5.96
C GLY A 642 -9.08 4.42 5.23
N PHE A 643 -9.34 5.69 4.90
CA PHE A 643 -10.54 6.09 4.13
C PHE A 643 -10.79 5.16 2.93
N ALA A 644 -12.04 4.73 2.79
CA ALA A 644 -12.50 3.67 1.90
C ALA A 644 -11.79 3.65 0.52
N PRO A 645 -10.80 2.75 0.30
CA PRO A 645 -9.96 2.78 -0.90
C PRO A 645 -10.76 2.68 -2.22
N PHE A 646 -11.80 1.86 -2.28
CA PHE A 646 -12.65 1.74 -3.46
C PHE A 646 -13.41 3.04 -3.84
N ARG A 647 -13.41 4.06 -2.97
CA ARG A 647 -13.97 5.39 -3.23
C ARG A 647 -12.93 6.42 -3.70
N GLY A 648 -11.64 6.10 -3.64
CA GLY A 648 -10.56 6.89 -4.24
C GLY A 648 -10.08 8.11 -3.45
N GLY A 649 -10.58 8.31 -2.22
CA GLY A 649 -10.25 9.43 -1.34
C GLY A 649 -11.45 10.37 -1.09
N PRO A 650 -11.39 11.24 -0.06
CA PRO A 650 -12.47 12.19 0.25
C PRO A 650 -12.83 13.11 -0.90
N ILE A 651 -11.89 13.75 -1.60
CA ILE A 651 -12.17 14.67 -2.71
C ILE A 651 -12.72 13.91 -3.91
N GLN A 652 -12.11 12.77 -4.25
CA GLN A 652 -12.62 11.89 -5.29
C GLN A 652 -14.05 11.40 -4.98
N HIS A 653 -14.35 11.12 -3.71
CA HIS A 653 -15.70 10.74 -3.28
C HIS A 653 -16.70 11.90 -3.44
N ILE A 654 -16.29 13.13 -3.11
CA ILE A 654 -17.10 14.35 -3.33
C ILE A 654 -17.43 14.52 -4.81
N ARG A 655 -16.43 14.39 -5.70
CA ARG A 655 -16.63 14.46 -7.16
C ARG A 655 -17.64 13.40 -7.64
N ALA A 656 -17.49 12.17 -7.16
CA ALA A 656 -18.35 11.06 -7.57
C ALA A 656 -19.79 11.18 -7.05
N ALA A 657 -19.98 11.75 -5.85
CA ALA A 657 -21.31 11.96 -5.27
C ALA A 657 -21.97 13.27 -5.76
N GLY A 658 -21.18 14.21 -6.26
CA GLY A 658 -21.59 15.56 -6.63
C GLY A 658 -21.44 16.53 -5.45
N ALA A 659 -20.55 17.52 -5.61
CA ALA A 659 -20.24 18.50 -4.56
C ALA A 659 -21.49 19.25 -4.06
N ASP A 660 -22.34 19.73 -4.98
CA ASP A 660 -23.54 20.48 -4.62
C ASP A 660 -24.57 19.61 -3.88
N ALA A 661 -24.71 18.33 -4.26
CA ALA A 661 -25.61 17.40 -3.58
C ALA A 661 -25.13 17.09 -2.15
N LEU A 662 -23.82 16.96 -1.94
CA LEU A 662 -23.27 16.79 -0.59
C LEU A 662 -23.39 18.06 0.25
N LEU A 663 -23.22 19.23 -0.36
CA LEU A 663 -23.39 20.52 0.32
C LEU A 663 -24.83 20.70 0.83
N GLU A 664 -25.84 20.33 0.03
CA GLU A 664 -27.24 20.37 0.47
C GLU A 664 -27.53 19.40 1.62
N ARG A 665 -26.96 18.19 1.58
CA ARG A 665 -27.07 17.23 2.69
C ARG A 665 -26.40 17.76 3.96
N LEU A 666 -25.25 18.42 3.82
CA LEU A 666 -24.54 19.03 4.92
C LEU A 666 -25.34 20.18 5.55
N ARG A 667 -25.97 21.05 4.74
CA ARG A 667 -26.92 22.08 5.20
C ARG A 667 -28.14 21.49 5.91
N ALA A 668 -28.67 20.38 5.40
CA ALA A 668 -29.77 19.67 6.05
C ALA A 668 -29.37 19.08 7.42
N LEU A 669 -28.14 18.58 7.56
CA LEU A 669 -27.59 18.18 8.86
C LEU A 669 -27.40 19.39 9.78
N GLN A 670 -26.88 20.52 9.27
CA GLN A 670 -26.74 21.75 10.05
C GLN A 670 -28.09 22.20 10.63
N ALA A 671 -29.15 22.20 9.82
CA ALA A 671 -30.48 22.59 10.27
C ALA A 671 -31.06 21.67 11.36
N ARG A 672 -30.69 20.38 11.38
CA ARG A 672 -31.22 19.38 12.32
C ARG A 672 -30.38 19.23 13.58
N HIS A 673 -29.07 19.29 13.43
CA HIS A 673 -28.10 18.91 14.47
C HIS A 673 -27.25 20.10 14.92
N GLY A 674 -27.24 21.23 14.21
CA GLY A 674 -26.56 22.46 14.59
C GLY A 674 -25.26 22.75 13.84
N ASP A 675 -24.60 23.83 14.23
CA ASP A 675 -23.51 24.47 13.46
C ASP A 675 -22.22 23.66 13.31
N ARG A 676 -22.06 22.56 14.04
CA ARG A 676 -20.93 21.63 13.80
C ARG A 676 -20.94 21.00 12.40
N PHE A 677 -22.08 21.06 11.71
CA PHE A 677 -22.22 20.66 10.30
C PHE A 677 -22.23 21.85 9.33
N ALA A 678 -21.96 23.08 9.78
CA ALA A 678 -21.91 24.22 8.88
C ALA A 678 -20.88 23.98 7.76
N PRO A 679 -21.20 24.26 6.49
CA PRO A 679 -20.23 24.17 5.40
C PRO A 679 -18.99 25.03 5.68
N ARG A 680 -17.81 24.40 5.62
CA ARG A 680 -16.51 25.07 5.77
C ARG A 680 -16.14 25.84 4.49
N PRO A 681 -15.17 26.77 4.52
CA PRO A 681 -14.63 27.38 3.31
C PRO A 681 -14.09 26.34 2.30
N GLY A 682 -14.24 26.62 1.00
CA GLY A 682 -13.68 25.82 -0.08
C GLY A 682 -14.67 25.00 -0.92
N TRP A 683 -15.95 24.91 -0.56
CA TRP A 683 -16.97 24.18 -1.36
C TRP A 683 -17.22 24.79 -2.76
N ASP A 684 -16.84 26.03 -2.96
CA ASP A 684 -16.84 26.74 -4.24
C ASP A 684 -15.64 26.38 -5.13
N ASN A 685 -14.63 25.68 -4.61
CA ASN A 685 -13.44 25.30 -5.35
C ASN A 685 -13.81 24.43 -6.59
N PRO A 686 -13.42 24.84 -7.82
CA PRO A 686 -13.72 24.10 -9.05
C PRO A 686 -13.19 22.66 -9.05
N VAL A 687 -12.09 22.40 -8.33
CA VAL A 687 -11.47 21.08 -8.21
C VAL A 687 -12.45 20.03 -7.67
N LEU A 688 -13.46 20.43 -6.89
CA LEU A 688 -14.49 19.52 -6.35
C LEU A 688 -15.53 19.07 -7.40
N ARG A 689 -15.59 19.76 -8.55
CA ARG A 689 -16.56 19.52 -9.64
C ARG A 689 -15.91 18.92 -10.89
N GLU A 690 -14.62 18.65 -10.84
CA GLU A 690 -13.92 17.96 -11.91
C GLU A 690 -14.50 16.55 -12.14
N PRO A 691 -14.54 16.06 -13.39
CA PRO A 691 -14.93 14.70 -13.68
C PRO A 691 -14.08 13.69 -12.90
N VAL A 692 -14.72 12.62 -12.43
CA VAL A 692 -14.04 11.48 -11.80
C VAL A 692 -13.09 10.87 -12.83
N ALA A 693 -11.79 10.91 -12.52
CA ALA A 693 -10.71 10.35 -13.35
C ALA A 693 -10.75 8.81 -13.45
#